data_AF-A0A9P7GQR9-F1
#
_entry.id   AF-A0A9P7GQR9-F1
#
_cell.length_a   1.000
_cell.length_b   1.000
_cell.length_c   1.000
_cell.angle_alpha   90.00
_cell.angle_beta   90.00
_cell.angle_gamma   90.00
#
_symmetry.space_group_name_H-M   'P 1'
#
loop_
_entity.id
_entity.type
_entity.pdbx_description
1 polymer ?
#
loop_
_entity_poly.entity_id
_entity_poly.type
_entity_poly.pdbx_seq_one_letter_code
_entity_poly.pdbx_strand_id
1 'polypeptide(L)'
;MPGPGHKKKAKPKAQPAPNPENSASPDAYVGEIDNAEGWGKVVDILCIVFEIPDLTTRSGLKKVHANFETIFGRLDKACQKYPRNEKILGGVVGIFAKMCADSILRNKLHERGLLTRILPLLNIESTRNMALRALGTITHHGGATIRKDIARQTTGTLTKLVEKYPDDENIVELVVTVLSHSISGVVESEKASDLALIKSLDMRTILKLVTENSKKEWATSYLINHALGLLTMSTLNASEVCKSYPPMQRFLVAGLRSPEWVTRCSCLGAIIRLHRSESETDMRMLDPNKFLACIQRGFPPHLQERMVGYGPMKCDTFLTLSTSRDYQSAMMDCAQDRNMYALGLKLVELILRTEFSIAEGMFQTENPRTGRLEVMDIGLPFTRWVDALPLCARAIRTRGNKNEVDLADILDIKYHIMKQRIPDAVEIARKGLQRNPGAGYFYYAITLSANNTEGLRAAKKGLKCKHITPFVRFQLMQRAVEHAGNMGIQILQEAPVAGKARWEEGIAFLMSAVEDAKTFVEEAPPDNRHMNAVLYWYILLTIAINGPDLSTDLRELEKALKGRQVADDFCKAIDIRPPNTNLRLAQETVVKLYTAAATEFGNIIVKAASEEQIKPVSPEKLEDDLAAWLDDINIHDDHEHEPRGLNPRVNTNSVALYRCSFCGNPSAVLRKCSGCAKARYVTLTQYSDFEILTRAIQVL
;
A
#
# COMPACT_ATOMS: atom_id res chain seq x y z
N MET A 1 -31.19 -62.31 11.90
CA MET A 1 -32.17 -61.21 11.83
C MET A 1 -31.58 -60.07 11.01
N PRO A 2 -32.31 -59.51 10.04
CA PRO A 2 -31.81 -58.50 9.10
C PRO A 2 -31.96 -57.07 9.68
N GLY A 3 -30.96 -56.22 9.44
CA GLY A 3 -31.01 -54.77 9.71
C GLY A 3 -31.50 -53.97 8.49
N PRO A 4 -32.02 -52.73 8.66
CA PRO A 4 -32.78 -52.04 7.64
C PRO A 4 -31.87 -51.37 6.60
N GLY A 5 -32.04 -51.76 5.33
CA GLY A 5 -31.35 -51.18 4.18
C GLY A 5 -31.81 -49.74 3.89
N HIS A 6 -30.83 -48.86 3.66
CA HIS A 6 -31.05 -47.49 3.21
C HIS A 6 -31.69 -47.44 1.81
N LYS A 7 -32.89 -46.85 1.72
CA LYS A 7 -33.58 -46.54 0.47
C LYS A 7 -32.82 -45.45 -0.30
N LYS A 8 -32.32 -45.77 -1.50
CA LYS A 8 -31.81 -44.80 -2.48
C LYS A 8 -32.95 -43.92 -2.98
N LYS A 9 -32.83 -42.59 -2.82
CA LYS A 9 -33.71 -41.60 -3.46
C LYS A 9 -33.58 -41.70 -4.99
N ALA A 10 -34.73 -41.82 -5.66
CA ALA A 10 -34.81 -41.85 -7.11
C ALA A 10 -34.40 -40.49 -7.71
N LYS A 11 -33.57 -40.55 -8.74
CA LYS A 11 -33.10 -39.42 -9.56
C LYS A 11 -34.29 -38.88 -10.38
N PRO A 12 -34.50 -37.56 -10.48
CA PRO A 12 -35.54 -37.01 -11.35
C PRO A 12 -35.23 -37.37 -12.82
N LYS A 13 -36.26 -37.85 -13.50
CA LYS A 13 -36.23 -38.27 -14.91
C LYS A 13 -35.97 -37.03 -15.77
N ALA A 14 -34.87 -37.04 -16.53
CA ALA A 14 -34.58 -36.01 -17.51
C ALA A 14 -35.69 -35.99 -18.57
N GLN A 15 -36.18 -34.80 -18.91
CA GLN A 15 -37.07 -34.62 -20.05
C GLN A 15 -36.34 -35.03 -21.34
N PRO A 16 -37.03 -35.65 -22.32
CA PRO A 16 -36.43 -36.01 -23.59
C PRO A 16 -35.99 -34.74 -24.32
N ALA A 17 -34.77 -34.75 -24.86
CA ALA A 17 -34.31 -33.73 -25.80
C ALA A 17 -35.25 -33.74 -27.03
N PRO A 18 -35.67 -32.57 -27.54
CA PRO A 18 -36.43 -32.51 -28.78
C PRO A 18 -35.57 -33.02 -29.96
N ASN A 19 -36.22 -33.75 -30.87
CA ASN A 19 -35.63 -34.32 -32.08
C ASN A 19 -34.90 -33.26 -32.93
N PRO A 20 -33.65 -33.52 -33.38
CA PRO A 20 -32.87 -32.57 -34.18
C PRO A 20 -33.21 -32.55 -35.69
N GLU A 21 -34.30 -33.19 -36.13
CA GLU A 21 -34.57 -33.36 -37.57
C GLU A 21 -35.52 -32.33 -38.20
N ASN A 22 -36.11 -31.41 -37.44
CA ASN A 22 -36.75 -30.23 -38.01
C ASN A 22 -35.78 -29.05 -37.95
N SER A 23 -34.99 -28.90 -39.02
CA SER A 23 -34.30 -27.65 -39.32
C SER A 23 -35.34 -26.56 -39.56
N ALA A 24 -35.81 -25.97 -38.46
CA ALA A 24 -36.52 -24.70 -38.48
C ALA A 24 -35.71 -23.74 -39.34
N SER A 25 -36.38 -23.02 -40.23
CA SER A 25 -35.69 -22.08 -41.12
C SER A 25 -34.79 -21.16 -40.28
N PRO A 26 -33.66 -20.67 -40.82
CA PRO A 26 -32.73 -19.79 -40.10
C PRO A 26 -33.32 -18.52 -39.48
N ASP A 27 -34.63 -18.28 -39.57
CA ASP A 27 -35.33 -17.11 -39.05
C ASP A 27 -36.38 -17.45 -37.95
N ALA A 28 -36.65 -18.74 -37.67
CA ALA A 28 -37.68 -19.14 -36.70
C ALA A 28 -37.37 -18.74 -35.24
N TYR A 29 -36.09 -18.75 -34.86
CA TYR A 29 -35.66 -18.37 -33.50
C TYR A 29 -35.68 -16.84 -33.27
N VAL A 30 -35.75 -16.03 -34.33
CA VAL A 30 -35.81 -14.57 -34.21
C VAL A 30 -37.09 -14.16 -33.51
N GLY A 31 -38.21 -14.83 -33.83
CA GLY A 31 -39.49 -14.62 -33.14
C GLY A 31 -39.45 -15.00 -31.65
N GLU A 32 -38.75 -16.07 -31.28
CA GLU A 32 -38.59 -16.45 -29.86
C GLU A 32 -37.74 -15.43 -29.08
N ILE A 33 -36.72 -14.88 -29.71
CA ILE A 33 -35.88 -13.82 -29.12
C ILE A 33 -36.66 -12.52 -28.98
N ASP A 34 -37.39 -12.12 -30.01
CA ASP A 34 -38.19 -10.89 -30.02
C ASP A 34 -39.29 -10.91 -28.95
N ASN A 35 -39.75 -12.10 -28.54
CA ASN A 35 -40.71 -12.30 -27.46
C ASN A 35 -40.07 -12.56 -26.07
N ALA A 36 -38.75 -12.73 -25.97
CA ALA A 36 -38.10 -13.02 -24.71
C ALA A 36 -38.07 -11.80 -23.76
N GLU A 37 -38.49 -12.02 -22.52
CA GLU A 37 -38.42 -11.04 -21.43
C GLU A 37 -37.06 -11.09 -20.70
N GLY A 38 -36.21 -10.11 -20.99
CA GLY A 38 -34.95 -9.89 -20.30
C GLY A 38 -33.74 -10.59 -20.95
N TRP A 39 -32.57 -9.98 -20.77
CA TRP A 39 -31.35 -10.37 -21.45
C TRP A 39 -30.81 -11.76 -21.07
N GLY A 40 -31.10 -12.25 -19.87
CA GLY A 40 -30.71 -13.61 -19.45
C GLY A 40 -31.34 -14.67 -20.35
N LYS A 41 -32.66 -14.58 -20.56
CA LYS A 41 -33.40 -15.49 -21.45
C LYS A 41 -32.91 -15.37 -22.90
N VAL A 42 -32.67 -14.16 -23.39
CA VAL A 42 -32.12 -13.94 -24.75
C VAL A 42 -30.78 -14.65 -24.93
N VAL A 43 -29.86 -14.49 -23.97
CA VAL A 43 -28.55 -15.17 -23.98
C VAL A 43 -28.72 -16.68 -23.93
N ASP A 44 -29.63 -17.19 -23.11
CA ASP A 44 -29.82 -18.64 -22.96
C ASP A 44 -30.45 -19.28 -24.21
N ILE A 45 -31.42 -18.60 -24.84
CA ILE A 45 -31.98 -19.01 -26.15
C ILE A 45 -30.88 -19.04 -27.21
N LEU A 46 -30.08 -17.98 -27.31
CA LEU A 46 -28.97 -17.91 -28.28
C LEU A 46 -27.90 -18.97 -28.00
N CYS A 47 -27.63 -19.30 -26.73
CA CYS A 47 -26.75 -20.40 -26.38
C CYS A 47 -27.29 -21.75 -26.89
N ILE A 48 -28.60 -21.99 -26.81
CA ILE A 48 -29.22 -23.21 -27.33
C ILE A 48 -29.15 -23.22 -28.87
N VAL A 49 -29.60 -22.15 -29.52
CA VAL A 49 -29.65 -22.01 -30.99
C VAL A 49 -28.27 -22.17 -31.62
N PHE A 50 -27.23 -21.58 -31.03
CA PHE A 50 -25.86 -21.68 -31.53
C PHE A 50 -25.05 -22.82 -30.91
N GLU A 51 -25.71 -23.74 -30.17
CA GLU A 51 -25.09 -24.91 -29.55
C GLU A 51 -23.85 -24.54 -28.73
N ILE A 52 -23.95 -23.46 -27.96
CA ILE A 52 -22.89 -22.95 -27.10
C ILE A 52 -22.81 -23.84 -25.86
N PRO A 53 -21.65 -24.42 -25.54
CA PRO A 53 -21.48 -25.18 -24.32
C PRO A 53 -21.82 -24.34 -23.08
N ASP A 54 -22.34 -24.98 -22.03
CA ASP A 54 -22.76 -24.30 -20.81
C ASP A 54 -21.64 -23.45 -20.16
N LEU A 55 -21.72 -22.13 -20.36
CA LEU A 55 -20.75 -21.14 -19.88
C LEU A 55 -20.77 -20.94 -18.36
N THR A 56 -21.75 -21.54 -17.67
CA THR A 56 -21.82 -21.58 -16.20
C THR A 56 -21.01 -22.73 -15.60
N THR A 57 -20.38 -23.55 -16.45
CA THR A 57 -19.56 -24.68 -16.02
C THR A 57 -18.14 -24.59 -16.53
N ARG A 58 -17.21 -25.10 -15.73
CA ARG A 58 -15.80 -25.22 -16.14
C ARG A 58 -15.64 -26.11 -17.37
N SER A 59 -16.41 -27.20 -17.46
CA SER A 59 -16.36 -28.12 -18.61
C SER A 59 -16.87 -27.44 -19.89
N GLY A 60 -17.93 -26.63 -19.81
CA GLY A 60 -18.40 -25.84 -20.94
C GLY A 60 -17.36 -24.82 -21.40
N LEU A 61 -16.75 -24.06 -20.49
CA LEU A 61 -15.66 -23.13 -20.85
C LEU A 61 -14.45 -23.84 -21.50
N LYS A 62 -14.08 -25.06 -21.05
CA LYS A 62 -13.06 -25.88 -21.72
C LYS A 62 -13.46 -26.25 -23.15
N LYS A 63 -14.73 -26.64 -23.38
CA LYS A 63 -15.24 -26.97 -24.72
C LYS A 63 -15.24 -25.73 -25.63
N VAL A 64 -15.58 -24.56 -25.09
CA VAL A 64 -15.47 -23.29 -25.83
C VAL A 64 -14.03 -23.02 -26.21
N HIS A 65 -13.07 -23.22 -25.30
CA HIS A 65 -11.66 -23.02 -25.61
C HIS A 65 -11.16 -23.92 -26.74
N ALA A 66 -11.58 -25.20 -26.76
CA ALA A 66 -11.22 -26.15 -27.80
C ALA A 66 -11.83 -25.81 -29.17
N ASN A 67 -12.99 -25.15 -29.19
CA ASN A 67 -13.75 -24.84 -30.40
C ASN A 67 -13.93 -23.34 -30.63
N PHE A 68 -12.99 -22.52 -30.12
CA PHE A 68 -13.17 -21.07 -30.03
C PHE A 68 -13.44 -20.44 -31.39
N GLU A 69 -12.67 -20.81 -32.41
CA GLU A 69 -12.79 -20.26 -33.77
C GLU A 69 -14.16 -20.53 -34.39
N THR A 70 -14.63 -21.77 -34.29
CA THR A 70 -15.93 -22.19 -34.81
C THR A 70 -17.06 -21.46 -34.08
N ILE A 71 -17.01 -21.40 -32.75
CA ILE A 71 -18.02 -20.73 -31.93
C ILE A 71 -18.05 -19.23 -32.22
N PHE A 72 -16.88 -18.58 -32.20
CA PHE A 72 -16.76 -17.16 -32.51
C PHE A 72 -17.28 -16.86 -33.91
N GLY A 73 -16.91 -17.65 -34.92
CA GLY A 73 -17.36 -17.50 -36.29
C GLY A 73 -18.88 -17.63 -36.46
N ARG A 74 -19.53 -18.55 -35.74
CA ARG A 74 -21.02 -18.68 -35.74
C ARG A 74 -21.67 -17.42 -35.17
N LEU A 75 -21.19 -16.96 -34.01
CA LEU A 75 -21.73 -15.78 -33.33
C LEU A 75 -21.49 -14.50 -34.15
N ASP A 76 -20.31 -14.35 -34.76
CA ASP A 76 -19.98 -13.21 -35.61
C ASP A 76 -20.85 -13.16 -36.87
N LYS A 77 -21.04 -14.31 -37.55
CA LYS A 77 -21.95 -14.40 -38.69
C LYS A 77 -23.38 -14.01 -38.32
N ALA A 78 -23.85 -14.34 -37.12
CA ALA A 78 -25.17 -13.92 -36.65
C ALA A 78 -25.25 -12.39 -36.51
N CYS A 79 -24.24 -11.75 -35.91
CA CYS A 79 -24.19 -10.28 -35.84
C CYS A 79 -24.16 -9.62 -37.23
N GLN A 80 -23.42 -10.20 -38.18
CA GLN A 80 -23.35 -9.68 -39.55
C GLN A 80 -24.66 -9.89 -40.32
N LYS A 81 -25.35 -11.01 -40.10
CA LYS A 81 -26.64 -11.31 -40.74
C LYS A 81 -27.76 -10.43 -40.20
N TYR A 82 -27.74 -10.08 -38.92
CA TYR A 82 -28.78 -9.27 -38.27
C TYR A 82 -28.21 -8.00 -37.61
N PRO A 83 -27.62 -7.07 -38.39
CA PRO A 83 -26.91 -5.90 -37.87
C PRO A 83 -27.83 -4.85 -37.23
N ARG A 84 -29.15 -5.00 -37.36
CA ARG A 84 -30.17 -4.14 -36.78
C ARG A 84 -31.00 -4.82 -35.68
N ASN A 85 -30.83 -6.12 -35.46
CA ASN A 85 -31.57 -6.80 -34.39
C ASN A 85 -30.81 -6.63 -33.08
N GLU A 86 -31.25 -5.66 -32.28
CA GLU A 86 -30.63 -5.29 -31.00
C GLU A 86 -30.54 -6.47 -30.03
N LYS A 87 -31.55 -7.36 -30.02
CA LYS A 87 -31.55 -8.54 -29.15
C LYS A 87 -30.52 -9.58 -29.54
N ILE A 88 -30.32 -9.82 -30.83
CA ILE A 88 -29.26 -10.71 -31.32
C ILE A 88 -27.89 -10.11 -30.98
N LEU A 89 -27.68 -8.82 -31.29
CA LEU A 89 -26.40 -8.15 -31.02
C LEU A 89 -26.07 -8.12 -29.52
N GLY A 90 -27.01 -7.68 -28.69
CA GLY A 90 -26.86 -7.64 -27.24
C GLY A 90 -26.73 -9.02 -26.61
N GLY A 91 -27.45 -10.02 -27.13
CA GLY A 91 -27.37 -11.40 -26.68
C GLY A 91 -26.01 -12.04 -27.00
N VAL A 92 -25.47 -11.82 -28.20
CA VAL A 92 -24.11 -12.28 -28.56
C VAL A 92 -23.05 -11.61 -27.67
N VAL A 93 -23.18 -10.31 -27.39
CA VAL A 93 -22.30 -9.62 -26.43
C VAL A 93 -22.43 -10.21 -25.02
N GLY A 94 -23.64 -10.56 -24.60
CA GLY A 94 -23.87 -11.26 -23.32
C GLY A 94 -23.19 -12.63 -23.25
N ILE A 95 -23.19 -13.38 -24.36
CA ILE A 95 -22.43 -14.65 -24.50
C ILE A 95 -20.93 -14.38 -24.36
N PHE A 96 -20.40 -13.38 -25.06
CA PHE A 96 -18.98 -13.00 -24.95
C PHE A 96 -18.60 -12.56 -23.54
N ALA A 97 -19.47 -11.81 -22.84
CA ALA A 97 -19.25 -11.42 -21.45
C ALA A 97 -19.17 -12.65 -20.52
N LYS A 98 -20.07 -13.63 -20.68
CA LYS A 98 -20.01 -14.91 -19.94
C LYS A 98 -18.69 -15.66 -20.22
N MET A 99 -18.18 -15.65 -21.45
CA MET A 99 -16.87 -16.24 -21.80
C MET A 99 -15.70 -15.49 -21.14
N CYS A 100 -15.82 -14.18 -20.91
CA CYS A 100 -14.76 -13.35 -20.32
C CYS A 100 -14.49 -13.63 -18.83
N ALA A 101 -15.31 -14.46 -18.19
CA ALA A 101 -15.01 -15.04 -16.89
C ALA A 101 -13.73 -15.91 -16.92
N ASP A 102 -13.34 -16.44 -18.09
CA ASP A 102 -12.03 -17.06 -18.32
C ASP A 102 -11.06 -16.05 -18.95
N SER A 103 -9.88 -15.89 -18.35
CA SER A 103 -8.90 -14.90 -18.77
C SER A 103 -8.33 -15.12 -20.17
N ILE A 104 -8.22 -16.37 -20.65
CA ILE A 104 -7.73 -16.65 -22.01
C ILE A 104 -8.81 -16.32 -23.03
N LEU A 105 -10.03 -16.81 -22.80
CA LEU A 105 -11.15 -16.54 -23.71
C LEU A 105 -11.39 -15.04 -23.84
N ARG A 106 -11.34 -14.31 -22.72
CA ARG A 106 -11.39 -12.84 -22.72
C ARG A 106 -10.32 -12.22 -23.62
N ASN A 107 -9.06 -12.64 -23.47
CA ASN A 107 -7.97 -12.07 -24.25
C ASN A 107 -8.15 -12.36 -25.74
N LYS A 108 -8.54 -13.58 -26.11
CA LYS A 108 -8.85 -13.93 -27.50
C LYS A 108 -10.00 -13.10 -28.06
N LEU A 109 -11.07 -12.90 -27.29
CA LEU A 109 -12.20 -12.05 -27.71
C LEU A 109 -11.76 -10.59 -27.88
N HIS A 110 -10.93 -10.08 -26.97
CA HIS A 110 -10.37 -8.74 -27.07
C HIS A 110 -9.55 -8.54 -28.34
N GLU A 111 -8.65 -9.47 -28.66
CA GLU A 111 -7.87 -9.49 -29.92
C GLU A 111 -8.76 -9.54 -31.17
N ARG A 112 -9.96 -10.11 -31.05
CA ARG A 112 -10.99 -10.17 -32.12
C ARG A 112 -11.93 -8.95 -32.16
N GLY A 113 -11.56 -7.85 -31.50
CA GLY A 113 -12.33 -6.61 -31.55
C GLY A 113 -13.61 -6.66 -30.71
N LEU A 114 -13.59 -7.31 -29.54
CA LEU A 114 -14.75 -7.31 -28.64
C LEU A 114 -15.27 -5.89 -28.32
N LEU A 115 -14.37 -4.93 -28.10
CA LEU A 115 -14.75 -3.56 -27.74
C LEU A 115 -15.51 -2.84 -28.86
N THR A 116 -15.14 -3.06 -30.12
CA THR A 116 -15.83 -2.43 -31.27
C THR A 116 -17.27 -2.92 -31.42
N ARG A 117 -17.60 -4.09 -30.86
CA ARG A 117 -18.95 -4.64 -30.83
C ARG A 117 -19.77 -4.12 -29.64
N ILE A 118 -19.12 -3.88 -28.51
CA ILE A 118 -19.80 -3.42 -27.29
C ILE A 118 -20.14 -1.93 -27.39
N LEU A 119 -19.21 -1.11 -27.89
CA LEU A 119 -19.35 0.35 -27.87
C LEU A 119 -20.63 0.88 -28.56
N PRO A 120 -21.02 0.41 -29.76
CA PRO A 120 -22.27 0.86 -30.39
C PRO A 120 -23.51 0.58 -29.54
N LEU A 121 -23.52 -0.52 -28.79
CA LEU A 121 -24.65 -0.94 -27.95
C LEU A 121 -24.87 -0.04 -26.73
N LEU A 122 -23.91 0.80 -26.35
CA LEU A 122 -24.09 1.80 -25.28
C LEU A 122 -25.06 2.91 -25.70
N ASN A 123 -25.16 3.19 -27.00
CA ASN A 123 -26.01 4.25 -27.54
C ASN A 123 -27.47 3.81 -27.73
N ILE A 124 -27.73 2.51 -27.73
CA ILE A 124 -29.05 1.90 -27.92
C ILE A 124 -29.67 1.65 -26.55
N GLU A 125 -30.86 2.18 -26.30
CA GLU A 125 -31.52 2.16 -24.99
C GLU A 125 -31.75 0.75 -24.45
N SER A 126 -32.27 -0.15 -25.29
CA SER A 126 -32.59 -1.53 -24.90
C SER A 126 -31.34 -2.33 -24.48
N THR A 127 -30.19 -2.10 -25.14
CA THR A 127 -28.95 -2.87 -24.95
C THR A 127 -27.96 -2.26 -23.97
N ARG A 128 -28.11 -0.97 -23.64
CA ARG A 128 -27.14 -0.18 -22.87
C ARG A 128 -26.71 -0.84 -21.56
N ASN A 129 -27.68 -1.25 -20.74
CA ASN A 129 -27.41 -1.90 -19.46
C ASN A 129 -26.70 -3.25 -19.63
N MET A 130 -27.01 -4.01 -20.68
CA MET A 130 -26.29 -5.25 -21.00
C MET A 130 -24.85 -4.97 -21.42
N ALA A 131 -24.63 -3.97 -22.29
CA ALA A 131 -23.30 -3.56 -22.72
C ALA A 131 -22.43 -3.07 -21.55
N LEU A 132 -23.01 -2.26 -20.64
CA LEU A 132 -22.34 -1.82 -19.42
C LEU A 132 -21.98 -2.99 -18.48
N ARG A 133 -22.91 -3.94 -18.26
CA ARG A 133 -22.63 -5.17 -17.50
C ARG A 133 -21.50 -5.98 -18.13
N ALA A 134 -21.50 -6.12 -19.46
CA ALA A 134 -20.43 -6.80 -20.18
C ALA A 134 -19.07 -6.13 -19.95
N LEU A 135 -18.99 -4.79 -20.07
CA LEU A 135 -17.77 -4.04 -19.73
C LEU A 135 -17.36 -4.23 -18.27
N GLY A 136 -18.31 -4.25 -17.35
CA GLY A 136 -18.08 -4.52 -15.93
C GLY A 136 -17.40 -5.87 -15.72
N THR A 137 -17.95 -6.94 -16.31
CA THR A 137 -17.36 -8.29 -16.25
C THR A 137 -15.96 -8.34 -16.87
N ILE A 138 -15.78 -7.73 -18.06
CA ILE A 138 -14.49 -7.73 -18.78
C ILE A 138 -13.42 -6.99 -17.98
N THR A 139 -13.74 -5.83 -17.42
CA THR A 139 -12.79 -5.02 -16.66
C THR A 139 -12.47 -5.64 -15.30
N HIS A 140 -13.46 -6.18 -14.60
CA HIS A 140 -13.28 -6.82 -13.29
C HIS A 140 -12.22 -7.91 -13.33
N HIS A 141 -12.28 -8.78 -14.34
CA HIS A 141 -11.28 -9.83 -14.52
C HIS A 141 -10.12 -9.44 -15.44
N GLY A 142 -10.20 -8.30 -16.13
CA GLY A 142 -9.29 -7.87 -17.18
C GLY A 142 -7.84 -7.75 -16.74
N GLY A 143 -6.91 -8.18 -17.61
CA GLY A 143 -5.50 -7.85 -17.43
C GLY A 143 -5.24 -6.36 -17.67
N ALA A 144 -4.08 -5.87 -17.22
CA ALA A 144 -3.71 -4.46 -17.33
C ALA A 144 -3.87 -3.89 -18.76
N THR A 145 -3.49 -4.64 -19.79
CA THR A 145 -3.63 -4.22 -21.20
C THR A 145 -5.10 -3.97 -21.58
N ILE A 146 -5.99 -4.91 -21.28
CA ILE A 146 -7.43 -4.79 -21.60
C ILE A 146 -8.05 -3.63 -20.83
N ARG A 147 -7.71 -3.47 -19.54
CA ARG A 147 -8.20 -2.35 -18.73
C ARG A 147 -7.78 -1.00 -19.30
N LYS A 148 -6.54 -0.88 -19.77
CA LYS A 148 -6.01 0.33 -20.44
C LYS A 148 -6.70 0.61 -21.77
N ASP A 149 -6.92 -0.41 -22.59
CA ASP A 149 -7.61 -0.25 -23.86
C ASP A 149 -9.07 0.17 -23.67
N ILE A 150 -9.74 -0.39 -22.64
CA ILE A 150 -11.07 0.05 -22.24
C ILE A 150 -11.05 1.50 -21.76
N ALA A 151 -10.15 1.87 -20.83
CA ALA A 151 -10.02 3.26 -20.38
C ALA A 151 -9.82 4.23 -21.55
N ARG A 152 -8.95 3.88 -22.51
CA ARG A 152 -8.68 4.71 -23.70
C ARG A 152 -9.93 4.88 -24.56
N GLN A 153 -10.69 3.82 -24.79
CA GLN A 153 -11.76 3.81 -25.79
C GLN A 153 -13.14 4.18 -25.23
N THR A 154 -13.40 3.93 -23.94
CA THR A 154 -14.75 4.03 -23.38
C THR A 154 -14.95 5.24 -22.48
N THR A 155 -13.91 5.78 -21.84
CA THR A 155 -14.06 6.83 -20.80
C THR A 155 -14.86 8.05 -21.28
N GLY A 156 -14.61 8.55 -22.49
CA GLY A 156 -15.36 9.68 -23.06
C GLY A 156 -16.84 9.36 -23.32
N THR A 157 -17.15 8.12 -23.69
CA THR A 157 -18.54 7.67 -23.90
C THR A 157 -19.25 7.45 -22.56
N LEU A 158 -18.58 6.84 -21.59
CA LEU A 158 -19.14 6.54 -20.27
C LEU A 158 -19.45 7.80 -19.47
N THR A 159 -18.55 8.79 -19.48
CA THR A 159 -18.76 10.09 -18.82
C THR A 159 -19.97 10.82 -19.40
N LYS A 160 -20.07 10.93 -20.73
CA LYS A 160 -21.25 11.48 -21.42
C LYS A 160 -22.54 10.74 -21.11
N LEU A 161 -22.47 9.43 -20.88
CA LEU A 161 -23.65 8.63 -20.58
C LEU A 161 -24.25 9.00 -19.22
N VAL A 162 -23.40 9.23 -18.22
CA VAL A 162 -23.83 9.70 -16.89
C VAL A 162 -24.33 11.14 -16.94
N GLU A 163 -23.71 12.00 -17.75
CA GLU A 163 -24.21 13.36 -17.97
C GLU A 163 -25.60 13.35 -18.63
N LYS A 164 -25.85 12.42 -19.54
CA LYS A 164 -27.14 12.27 -20.24
C LYS A 164 -28.22 11.63 -19.36
N TYR A 165 -27.85 10.71 -18.49
CA TYR A 165 -28.76 9.96 -17.62
C TYR A 165 -28.32 10.05 -16.16
N PRO A 166 -28.31 11.25 -15.55
CA PRO A 166 -27.77 11.45 -14.21
C PRO A 166 -28.60 10.73 -13.14
N ASP A 167 -29.89 10.52 -13.38
CA ASP A 167 -30.81 9.93 -12.39
C ASP A 167 -31.09 8.44 -12.63
N ASP A 168 -30.48 7.82 -13.65
CA ASP A 168 -30.55 6.38 -13.87
C ASP A 168 -29.50 5.67 -13.01
N GLU A 169 -29.93 5.22 -11.83
CA GLU A 169 -29.09 4.59 -10.81
C GLU A 169 -28.24 3.44 -11.38
N ASN A 170 -28.84 2.61 -12.24
CA ASN A 170 -28.19 1.44 -12.82
C ASN A 170 -27.09 1.83 -13.81
N ILE A 171 -27.39 2.81 -14.68
CA ILE A 171 -26.39 3.31 -15.65
C ILE A 171 -25.20 3.89 -14.89
N VAL A 172 -25.46 4.75 -13.92
CA VAL A 172 -24.39 5.44 -13.17
C VAL A 172 -23.55 4.45 -12.38
N GLU A 173 -24.17 3.52 -11.64
CA GLU A 173 -23.45 2.50 -10.89
C GLU A 173 -22.54 1.66 -11.80
N LEU A 174 -23.07 1.15 -12.91
CA LEU A 174 -22.28 0.34 -13.83
C LEU A 174 -21.15 1.13 -14.49
N VAL A 175 -21.38 2.40 -14.84
CA VAL A 175 -20.34 3.29 -15.36
C VAL A 175 -19.23 3.48 -14.33
N VAL A 176 -19.57 3.80 -13.08
CA VAL A 176 -18.59 3.99 -12.00
C VAL A 176 -17.79 2.71 -11.78
N THR A 177 -18.42 1.54 -11.80
CA THR A 177 -17.73 0.24 -11.72
C THR A 177 -16.74 0.03 -12.87
N VAL A 178 -17.15 0.27 -14.12
CA VAL A 178 -16.28 0.11 -15.30
C VAL A 178 -15.11 1.08 -15.25
N LEU A 179 -15.37 2.35 -14.90
CA LEU A 179 -14.32 3.35 -14.72
C LEU A 179 -13.35 2.93 -13.61
N SER A 180 -13.87 2.50 -12.45
CA SER A 180 -13.04 2.09 -11.31
C SER A 180 -12.03 1.01 -11.69
N HIS A 181 -12.49 -0.06 -12.33
CA HIS A 181 -11.60 -1.15 -12.75
C HIS A 181 -10.62 -0.73 -13.86
N SER A 182 -11.09 0.01 -14.87
CA SER A 182 -10.29 0.35 -16.05
C SER A 182 -9.24 1.43 -15.73
N ILE A 183 -9.64 2.51 -15.05
CA ILE A 183 -8.77 3.61 -14.66
C ILE A 183 -7.72 3.16 -13.65
N SER A 184 -8.07 2.32 -12.66
CA SER A 184 -7.09 1.78 -11.70
C SER A 184 -5.93 1.08 -12.43
N GLY A 185 -6.22 0.30 -13.47
CA GLY A 185 -5.19 -0.36 -14.29
C GLY A 185 -4.31 0.60 -15.11
N VAL A 186 -4.72 1.86 -15.28
CA VAL A 186 -3.92 2.92 -15.91
C VAL A 186 -3.06 3.63 -14.85
N VAL A 187 -3.67 4.09 -13.76
CA VAL A 187 -3.01 4.92 -12.72
C VAL A 187 -2.06 4.14 -11.82
N GLU A 188 -2.16 2.81 -11.76
CA GLU A 188 -1.21 1.95 -11.04
C GLU A 188 0.15 1.81 -11.73
N SER A 189 0.25 2.11 -13.03
CA SER A 189 1.43 1.76 -13.82
C SER A 189 2.52 2.83 -13.77
N GLU A 190 3.76 2.40 -13.57
CA GLU A 190 4.94 3.27 -13.60
C GLU A 190 5.54 3.45 -15.01
N LYS A 191 4.96 2.81 -16.04
CA LYS A 191 5.51 2.88 -17.41
C LYS A 191 5.19 4.22 -18.08
N ALA A 192 6.17 4.79 -18.77
CA ALA A 192 6.04 6.08 -19.46
C ALA A 192 4.85 6.16 -20.44
N SER A 193 4.55 5.08 -21.17
CA SER A 193 3.40 5.01 -22.09
C SER A 193 2.05 5.19 -21.38
N ASP A 194 1.96 4.75 -20.12
CA ASP A 194 0.74 4.85 -19.35
C ASP A 194 0.55 6.26 -18.79
N LEU A 195 1.64 6.98 -18.48
CA LEU A 195 1.58 8.40 -18.12
C LEU A 195 1.04 9.26 -19.27
N ALA A 196 1.34 8.92 -20.53
CA ALA A 196 0.75 9.58 -21.69
C ALA A 196 -0.76 9.32 -21.78
N LEU A 197 -1.19 8.08 -21.49
CA LEU A 197 -2.62 7.75 -21.42
C LEU A 197 -3.33 8.53 -20.32
N ILE A 198 -2.77 8.62 -19.10
CA ILE A 198 -3.34 9.42 -18.00
C ILE A 198 -3.54 10.87 -18.43
N LYS A 199 -2.56 11.48 -19.10
CA LYS A 199 -2.66 12.86 -19.61
C LYS A 199 -3.76 13.04 -20.66
N SER A 200 -4.10 11.99 -21.41
CA SER A 200 -5.17 12.02 -22.41
C SER A 200 -6.57 11.83 -21.81
N LEU A 201 -6.66 11.29 -20.60
CA LEU A 201 -7.93 11.10 -19.90
C LEU A 201 -8.33 12.40 -19.20
N ASP A 202 -9.61 12.78 -19.30
CA ASP A 202 -10.16 13.88 -18.51
C ASP A 202 -10.39 13.44 -17.06
N MET A 203 -9.29 13.27 -16.32
CA MET A 203 -9.31 12.85 -14.92
C MET A 203 -10.13 13.81 -14.05
N ARG A 204 -10.19 15.10 -14.39
CA ARG A 204 -10.97 16.06 -13.61
C ARG A 204 -12.46 15.75 -13.70
N THR A 205 -12.98 15.52 -14.90
CA THR A 205 -14.38 15.15 -15.11
C THR A 205 -14.70 13.80 -14.48
N ILE A 206 -13.80 12.81 -14.60
CA ILE A 206 -13.97 11.49 -13.98
C ILE A 206 -14.06 11.60 -12.45
N LEU A 207 -13.11 12.29 -11.80
CA LEU A 207 -13.10 12.45 -10.35
C LEU A 207 -14.36 13.19 -9.88
N LYS A 208 -14.75 14.27 -10.56
CA LYS A 208 -15.99 15.00 -10.26
C LYS A 208 -17.22 14.12 -10.36
N LEU A 209 -17.39 13.42 -11.48
CA LEU A 209 -18.52 12.53 -11.72
C LEU A 209 -18.62 11.45 -10.64
N VAL A 210 -17.51 10.77 -10.35
CA VAL A 210 -17.48 9.68 -9.37
C VAL A 210 -17.81 10.21 -7.97
N THR A 211 -17.17 11.30 -7.52
CA THR A 211 -17.41 11.88 -6.20
C THR A 211 -18.84 12.39 -6.04
N GLU A 212 -19.41 13.09 -7.03
CA GLU A 212 -20.77 13.64 -6.92
C GLU A 212 -21.84 12.55 -6.97
N ASN A 213 -21.66 11.49 -7.76
CA ASN A 213 -22.63 10.40 -7.79
C ASN A 213 -22.58 9.54 -6.52
N SER A 214 -21.44 9.46 -5.83
CA SER A 214 -21.38 8.83 -4.49
C SER A 214 -22.18 9.59 -3.43
N LYS A 215 -22.55 10.86 -3.67
CA LYS A 215 -23.33 11.67 -2.73
C LYS A 215 -24.83 11.48 -2.83
N LYS A 216 -25.31 10.82 -3.88
CA LYS A 216 -26.74 10.69 -4.12
C LYS A 216 -27.36 9.77 -3.09
N GLU A 217 -28.57 10.10 -2.65
CA GLU A 217 -29.28 9.34 -1.60
C GLU A 217 -29.47 7.87 -2.00
N TRP A 218 -29.68 7.60 -3.29
CA TRP A 218 -29.82 6.27 -3.84
C TRP A 218 -28.49 5.52 -4.04
N ALA A 219 -27.33 6.19 -3.92
CA ALA A 219 -26.03 5.58 -4.19
C ALA A 219 -25.82 4.35 -3.30
N THR A 220 -25.65 3.18 -3.91
CA THR A 220 -25.50 1.91 -3.18
C THR A 220 -24.12 1.80 -2.55
N SER A 221 -23.97 0.90 -1.56
CA SER A 221 -22.65 0.55 -1.03
C SER A 221 -21.72 0.02 -2.13
N TYR A 222 -22.27 -0.69 -3.12
CA TYR A 222 -21.53 -1.17 -4.28
C TYR A 222 -20.92 -0.03 -5.11
N LEU A 223 -21.72 0.99 -5.44
CA LEU A 223 -21.25 2.20 -6.14
C LEU A 223 -20.17 2.90 -5.32
N ILE A 224 -20.43 3.14 -4.03
CA ILE A 224 -19.51 3.90 -3.16
C ILE A 224 -18.18 3.16 -2.99
N ASN A 225 -18.18 1.83 -2.88
CA ASN A 225 -16.95 1.03 -2.79
C ASN A 225 -16.12 1.08 -4.09
N HIS A 226 -16.76 1.05 -5.26
CA HIS A 226 -16.05 1.22 -6.54
C HIS A 226 -15.54 2.65 -6.72
N ALA A 227 -16.31 3.65 -6.28
CA ALA A 227 -15.88 5.04 -6.26
C ALA A 227 -14.64 5.20 -5.37
N LEU A 228 -14.69 4.69 -4.13
CA LEU A 228 -13.56 4.70 -3.21
C LEU A 228 -12.31 4.05 -3.83
N GLY A 229 -12.46 2.89 -4.46
CA GLY A 229 -11.38 2.23 -5.21
C GLY A 229 -10.77 3.15 -6.28
N LEU A 230 -11.59 3.76 -7.13
CA LEU A 230 -11.09 4.68 -8.17
C LEU A 230 -10.35 5.88 -7.56
N LEU A 231 -10.98 6.53 -6.58
CA LEU A 231 -10.48 7.76 -5.98
C LEU A 231 -9.15 7.51 -5.24
N THR A 232 -9.05 6.43 -4.47
CA THR A 232 -7.82 6.07 -3.75
C THR A 232 -6.67 5.69 -4.69
N MET A 233 -6.95 5.01 -5.80
CA MET A 233 -5.93 4.63 -6.78
C MET A 233 -5.47 5.81 -7.64
N SER A 234 -6.35 6.78 -7.88
CA SER A 234 -6.03 8.00 -8.64
C SER A 234 -4.98 8.87 -7.96
N THR A 235 -4.73 8.73 -6.64
CA THR A 235 -3.68 9.49 -5.95
C THR A 235 -2.26 9.06 -6.30
N LEU A 236 -2.06 7.96 -7.03
CA LEU A 236 -0.74 7.50 -7.50
C LEU A 236 -0.18 8.42 -8.59
N ASN A 237 -0.68 8.28 -9.82
CA ASN A 237 -0.14 8.96 -10.99
C ASN A 237 -1.03 10.09 -11.51
N ALA A 238 -2.16 10.38 -10.85
CA ALA A 238 -3.04 11.53 -11.14
C ALA A 238 -3.15 12.50 -9.94
N SER A 239 -2.13 12.53 -9.07
CA SER A 239 -2.11 13.30 -7.83
C SER A 239 -2.41 14.80 -8.03
N GLU A 240 -1.82 15.45 -9.03
CA GLU A 240 -2.05 16.87 -9.30
C GLU A 240 -3.51 17.19 -9.62
N VAL A 241 -4.19 16.30 -10.37
CA VAL A 241 -5.61 16.48 -10.68
C VAL A 241 -6.46 16.27 -9.43
N CYS A 242 -6.13 15.26 -8.62
CA CYS A 242 -6.77 15.01 -7.32
C CYS A 242 -6.63 16.23 -6.37
N LYS A 243 -5.44 16.83 -6.27
CA LYS A 243 -5.21 18.05 -5.46
C LYS A 243 -6.06 19.23 -5.96
N SER A 244 -6.27 19.33 -7.27
CA SER A 244 -7.07 20.39 -7.88
C SER A 244 -8.59 20.25 -7.65
N TYR A 245 -9.05 19.12 -7.09
CA TYR A 245 -10.47 18.85 -6.84
C TYR A 245 -10.75 18.55 -5.34
N PRO A 246 -10.95 19.59 -4.50
CA PRO A 246 -11.14 19.45 -3.06
C PRO A 246 -12.26 18.52 -2.58
N PRO A 247 -13.43 18.39 -3.25
CA PRO A 247 -14.45 17.43 -2.83
C PRO A 247 -13.96 15.98 -2.76
N MET A 248 -13.07 15.57 -3.67
CA MET A 248 -12.47 14.23 -3.64
C MET A 248 -11.53 14.04 -2.44
N GLN A 249 -10.76 15.06 -2.07
CA GLN A 249 -9.92 15.01 -0.87
C GLN A 249 -10.79 14.90 0.39
N ARG A 250 -11.88 15.66 0.46
CA ARG A 250 -12.86 15.55 1.56
C ARG A 250 -13.51 14.17 1.61
N PHE A 251 -13.82 13.56 0.46
CA PHE A 251 -14.31 12.18 0.40
C PHE A 251 -13.30 11.20 1.01
N LEU A 252 -12.00 11.29 0.64
CA LEU A 252 -10.95 10.44 1.21
C LEU A 252 -10.79 10.67 2.72
N VAL A 253 -10.80 11.92 3.17
CA VAL A 253 -10.67 12.25 4.61
C VAL A 253 -11.88 11.72 5.40
N ALA A 254 -13.09 11.80 4.85
CA ALA A 254 -14.27 11.22 5.47
C ALA A 254 -14.19 9.69 5.58
N GLY A 255 -13.53 9.03 4.63
CA GLY A 255 -13.27 7.60 4.67
C GLY A 255 -12.46 7.14 5.89
N LEU A 256 -11.71 8.04 6.53
CA LEU A 256 -11.05 7.76 7.82
C LEU A 256 -12.04 7.54 8.97
N ARG A 257 -13.32 7.91 8.80
CA ARG A 257 -14.41 7.66 9.76
C ARG A 257 -15.21 6.40 9.46
N SER A 258 -14.84 5.64 8.42
CA SER A 258 -15.50 4.36 8.13
C SER A 258 -15.37 3.42 9.32
N PRO A 259 -16.41 2.63 9.68
CA PRO A 259 -16.26 1.56 10.66
C PRO A 259 -15.32 0.44 10.18
N GLU A 260 -15.00 0.37 8.88
CA GLU A 260 -14.12 -0.64 8.30
C GLU A 260 -12.64 -0.21 8.28
N TRP A 261 -11.77 -1.02 8.89
CA TRP A 261 -10.31 -0.80 8.91
C TRP A 261 -9.68 -0.65 7.53
N VAL A 262 -10.10 -1.47 6.57
CA VAL A 262 -9.58 -1.49 5.20
C VAL A 262 -9.87 -0.16 4.50
N THR A 263 -11.09 0.35 4.66
CA THR A 263 -11.50 1.64 4.10
C THR A 263 -10.68 2.78 4.71
N ARG A 264 -10.51 2.79 6.05
CA ARG A 264 -9.69 3.81 6.73
C ARG A 264 -8.24 3.79 6.25
N CYS A 265 -7.63 2.61 6.15
CA CYS A 265 -6.23 2.48 5.72
C CYS A 265 -6.04 2.76 4.22
N SER A 266 -7.01 2.39 3.39
CA SER A 266 -7.01 2.72 1.95
C SER A 266 -7.06 4.23 1.73
N CYS A 267 -7.91 4.94 2.49
CA CYS A 267 -7.99 6.39 2.47
C CYS A 267 -6.72 7.04 3.00
N LEU A 268 -6.21 6.61 4.16
CA LEU A 268 -5.00 7.18 4.75
C LEU A 268 -3.81 7.03 3.80
N GLY A 269 -3.56 5.83 3.27
CA GLY A 269 -2.48 5.65 2.32
C GLY A 269 -2.70 6.40 1.01
N ALA A 270 -3.94 6.57 0.55
CA ALA A 270 -4.22 7.42 -0.60
C ALA A 270 -3.86 8.90 -0.35
N ILE A 271 -4.17 9.43 0.84
CA ILE A 271 -3.82 10.81 1.24
C ILE A 271 -2.31 10.97 1.39
N ILE A 272 -1.60 10.00 1.96
CA ILE A 272 -0.12 10.03 2.03
C ILE A 272 0.49 10.04 0.63
N ARG A 273 0.00 9.20 -0.29
CA ARG A 273 0.48 9.14 -1.67
C ARG A 273 0.17 10.38 -2.49
N LEU A 274 -0.92 11.09 -2.18
CA LEU A 274 -1.34 12.32 -2.86
C LEU A 274 -0.22 13.37 -2.92
N HIS A 275 0.63 13.39 -1.90
CA HIS A 275 1.70 14.38 -1.75
C HIS A 275 3.08 13.90 -2.24
N ARG A 276 3.17 12.68 -2.80
CA ARG A 276 4.46 12.05 -3.17
C ARG A 276 5.30 12.89 -4.13
N SER A 277 4.68 13.51 -5.12
CA SER A 277 5.35 14.30 -6.17
C SER A 277 5.99 15.59 -5.65
N GLU A 278 5.45 16.19 -4.60
CA GLU A 278 5.90 17.48 -4.05
C GLU A 278 6.65 17.33 -2.72
N SER A 279 6.78 16.10 -2.23
CA SER A 279 7.38 15.85 -0.94
C SER A 279 8.89 16.06 -0.94
N GLU A 280 9.35 16.72 0.12
CA GLU A 280 10.75 16.84 0.43
C GLU A 280 11.23 15.58 1.15
N THR A 281 12.47 15.15 0.87
CA THR A 281 13.14 14.22 1.76
C THR A 281 13.26 14.87 3.13
N ASP A 282 13.07 14.09 4.19
CA ASP A 282 13.37 14.53 5.54
C ASP A 282 14.89 14.74 5.67
N MET A 283 15.36 15.92 5.24
CA MET A 283 16.76 16.30 5.23
C MET A 283 17.12 16.90 6.58
N ARG A 284 18.14 16.32 7.20
CA ARG A 284 18.45 16.51 8.62
C ARG A 284 19.88 16.97 8.84
N MET A 285 20.50 17.56 7.81
CA MET A 285 21.84 18.12 7.92
C MET A 285 21.73 19.47 8.62
N LEU A 286 22.36 19.58 9.78
CA LEU A 286 22.51 20.82 10.51
C LEU A 286 23.76 21.53 10.00
N ASP A 287 23.64 22.78 9.58
CA ASP A 287 24.79 23.66 9.43
C ASP A 287 25.34 23.96 10.84
N PRO A 288 26.56 23.51 11.20
CA PRO A 288 27.07 23.66 12.55
C PRO A 288 27.19 25.13 12.98
N ASN A 289 27.53 26.04 12.07
CA ASN A 289 27.71 27.46 12.38
C ASN A 289 26.37 28.13 12.66
N LYS A 290 25.36 27.85 11.83
CA LYS A 290 24.00 28.35 12.05
C LYS A 290 23.41 27.80 13.34
N PHE A 291 23.62 26.51 13.60
CA PHE A 291 23.17 25.86 14.82
C PHE A 291 23.77 26.50 16.07
N LEU A 292 25.09 26.74 16.07
CA LEU A 292 25.77 27.44 17.16
C LEU A 292 25.25 28.86 17.36
N ALA A 293 25.07 29.62 16.28
CA ALA A 293 24.52 30.98 16.35
C ALA A 293 23.11 31.00 16.95
N CYS A 294 22.27 30.01 16.60
CA CYS A 294 20.93 29.88 17.16
C CYS A 294 20.95 29.59 18.67
N ILE A 295 21.85 28.72 19.12
CA ILE A 295 21.99 28.43 20.55
C ILE A 295 22.48 29.67 21.31
N GLN A 296 23.46 30.40 20.77
CA GLN A 296 23.99 31.63 21.39
C GLN A 296 22.90 32.71 21.53
N ARG A 297 21.99 32.81 20.56
CA ARG A 297 20.83 33.69 20.62
C ARG A 297 19.85 33.31 21.74
N GLY A 298 19.80 32.03 22.10
CA GLY A 298 18.84 31.48 23.05
C GLY A 298 17.51 31.10 22.39
N PHE A 299 16.75 30.27 23.11
CA PHE A 299 15.42 29.83 22.70
C PHE A 299 14.33 30.81 23.17
N PRO A 300 13.21 30.95 22.44
CA PRO A 300 12.02 31.63 22.93
C PRO A 300 11.59 31.14 24.33
N PRO A 301 11.04 32.02 25.20
CA PRO A 301 10.74 31.67 26.59
C PRO A 301 9.87 30.41 26.77
N HIS A 302 8.85 30.22 25.92
CA HIS A 302 7.96 29.06 26.00
C HIS A 302 8.67 27.74 25.64
N LEU A 303 9.67 27.77 24.77
CA LEU A 303 10.49 26.61 24.44
C LEU A 303 11.53 26.35 25.55
N GLN A 304 12.14 27.42 26.08
CA GLN A 304 13.08 27.33 27.18
C GLN A 304 12.45 26.71 28.43
N GLU A 305 11.24 27.12 28.80
CA GLU A 305 10.48 26.53 29.92
C GLU A 305 10.29 25.03 29.74
N ARG A 306 9.97 24.58 28.52
CA ARG A 306 9.83 23.15 28.19
C ARG A 306 11.15 22.39 28.32
N MET A 307 12.25 22.96 27.83
CA MET A 307 13.58 22.35 27.97
C MET A 307 14.02 22.28 29.43
N VAL A 308 13.74 23.33 30.22
CA VAL A 308 14.03 23.36 31.67
C VAL A 308 13.20 22.31 32.40
N GLY A 309 11.90 22.22 32.11
CA GLY A 309 11.01 21.23 32.71
C GLY A 309 11.40 19.78 32.38
N TYR A 310 11.96 19.54 31.20
CA TYR A 310 12.48 18.22 30.81
C TYR A 310 13.85 17.90 31.42
N GLY A 311 14.68 18.93 31.59
CA GLY A 311 16.09 18.82 31.97
C GLY A 311 17.00 19.19 30.79
N PRO A 312 17.59 20.40 30.77
CA PRO A 312 18.29 20.93 29.59
C PRO A 312 19.41 20.02 29.08
N MET A 313 20.17 19.38 29.97
CA MET A 313 21.26 18.48 29.60
C MET A 313 20.82 17.16 28.96
N LYS A 314 19.52 16.87 28.97
CA LYS A 314 18.92 15.71 28.29
C LYS A 314 18.32 16.08 26.92
N CYS A 315 18.24 17.38 26.59
CA CYS A 315 17.73 17.84 25.31
C CYS A 315 18.72 17.57 24.17
N ASP A 316 18.21 17.25 22.99
CA ASP A 316 19.02 16.87 21.82
C ASP A 316 19.98 18.00 21.42
N THR A 317 19.55 19.25 21.55
CA THR A 317 20.35 20.44 21.24
C THR A 317 21.60 20.51 22.11
N PHE A 318 21.43 20.41 23.43
CA PHE A 318 22.54 20.51 24.38
C PHE A 318 23.44 19.27 24.36
N LEU A 319 22.85 18.08 24.15
CA LEU A 319 23.61 16.85 23.92
C LEU A 319 24.47 16.94 22.66
N THR A 320 23.93 17.51 21.57
CA THR A 320 24.68 17.72 20.33
C THR A 320 25.82 18.71 20.57
N LEU A 321 25.57 19.86 21.21
CA LEU A 321 26.60 20.86 21.49
C LEU A 321 27.74 20.33 22.36
N SER A 322 27.41 19.70 23.48
CA SER A 322 28.40 19.09 24.38
C SER A 322 29.17 17.98 23.66
N THR A 323 28.51 17.22 22.78
CA THR A 323 29.18 16.23 21.92
C THR A 323 30.12 16.83 20.92
N SER A 324 29.76 17.93 20.25
CA SER A 324 30.67 18.60 19.34
C SER A 324 31.94 19.10 20.05
N ARG A 325 31.80 19.65 21.27
CA ARG A 325 32.95 20.08 22.07
C ARG A 325 33.84 18.90 22.48
N ASP A 326 33.24 17.85 23.04
CA ASP A 326 34.00 16.67 23.50
C ASP A 326 34.68 15.95 22.31
N TYR A 327 34.01 15.93 21.16
CA TYR A 327 34.56 15.42 19.90
C TYR A 327 35.77 16.23 19.44
N GLN A 328 35.67 17.56 19.40
CA GLN A 328 36.79 18.43 19.03
C GLN A 328 37.98 18.23 19.99
N SER A 329 37.74 18.16 21.30
CA SER A 329 38.78 17.84 22.28
C SER A 329 39.47 16.52 21.96
N ALA A 330 38.70 15.45 21.74
CA ALA A 330 39.26 14.12 21.44
C ALA A 330 40.09 14.10 20.15
N MET A 331 39.66 14.83 19.12
CA MET A 331 40.41 14.97 17.88
C MET A 331 41.72 15.75 18.08
N MET A 332 41.71 16.80 18.91
CA MET A 332 42.91 17.57 19.25
C MET A 332 43.89 16.77 20.11
N ASP A 333 43.40 16.01 21.09
CA ASP A 333 44.22 15.12 21.91
C ASP A 333 44.92 14.08 21.02
N CYS A 334 44.18 13.47 20.08
CA CYS A 334 44.73 12.52 19.11
C CYS A 334 45.76 13.15 18.17
N ALA A 335 45.56 14.41 17.77
CA ALA A 335 46.54 15.14 16.97
C ALA A 335 47.89 15.30 17.70
N GLN A 336 47.87 15.42 19.03
CA GLN A 336 49.05 15.55 19.87
C GLN A 336 49.70 14.19 20.20
N ASP A 337 48.91 13.23 20.70
CA ASP A 337 49.42 11.97 21.26
C ASP A 337 49.44 10.80 20.27
N ARG A 338 48.80 10.94 19.10
CA ARG A 338 48.64 9.91 18.04
C ARG A 338 47.93 8.65 18.50
N ASN A 339 47.17 8.71 19.60
CA ASN A 339 46.55 7.55 20.22
C ASN A 339 45.19 7.21 19.60
N MET A 340 45.22 6.46 18.48
CA MET A 340 44.00 6.02 17.78
C MET A 340 43.10 5.13 18.62
N TYR A 341 43.65 4.42 19.61
CA TYR A 341 42.87 3.57 20.51
C TYR A 341 42.03 4.40 21.48
N ALA A 342 42.65 5.37 22.16
CA ALA A 342 41.93 6.27 23.07
C ALA A 342 40.88 7.11 22.33
N LEU A 343 41.24 7.62 21.14
CA LEU A 343 40.27 8.28 20.27
C LEU A 343 39.09 7.36 19.96
N GLY A 344 39.36 6.10 19.57
CA GLY A 344 38.32 5.13 19.23
C GLY A 344 37.33 4.86 20.36
N LEU A 345 37.82 4.65 21.57
CA LEU A 345 36.94 4.47 22.74
C LEU A 345 36.08 5.71 22.98
N LYS A 346 36.66 6.91 22.86
CA LYS A 346 35.92 8.15 23.04
C LYS A 346 34.86 8.33 21.95
N LEU A 347 35.19 8.07 20.68
CA LEU A 347 34.24 8.20 19.57
C LEU A 347 33.04 7.26 19.73
N VAL A 348 33.22 6.05 20.26
CA VAL A 348 32.09 5.13 20.53
C VAL A 348 31.15 5.69 21.59
N GLU A 349 31.68 6.25 22.68
CA GLU A 349 30.87 6.93 23.70
C GLU A 349 30.03 8.05 23.07
N LEU A 350 30.63 8.86 22.19
CA LEU A 350 29.95 9.97 21.51
C LEU A 350 28.87 9.45 20.54
N ILE A 351 29.17 8.39 19.76
CA ILE A 351 28.23 7.76 18.83
C ILE A 351 26.98 7.24 19.54
N LEU A 352 27.15 6.68 20.73
CA LEU A 352 26.03 6.19 21.54
C LEU A 352 25.26 7.31 22.27
N ARG A 353 25.76 8.55 22.23
CA ARG A 353 25.16 9.72 22.88
C ARG A 353 24.27 10.54 21.94
N THR A 354 24.62 10.67 20.66
CA THR A 354 23.83 11.44 19.67
C THR A 354 24.15 11.03 18.23
N GLU A 355 23.20 11.28 17.32
CA GLU A 355 23.34 11.01 15.87
C GLU A 355 24.48 11.82 15.25
N PHE A 356 24.65 13.08 15.68
CA PHE A 356 25.62 14.03 15.11
C PHE A 356 26.95 14.05 15.87
N SER A 357 27.39 12.87 16.30
CA SER A 357 28.59 12.67 17.10
C SER A 357 29.90 12.85 16.33
N ILE A 358 29.87 12.68 15.01
CA ILE A 358 31.03 12.77 14.13
C ILE A 358 30.76 13.84 13.07
N ALA A 359 31.65 14.83 12.98
CA ALA A 359 31.56 15.88 11.97
C ALA A 359 32.27 15.47 10.67
N GLU A 360 31.71 15.86 9.52
CA GLU A 360 32.40 15.79 8.24
C GLU A 360 33.38 16.96 8.08
N GLY A 361 34.51 16.87 8.79
CA GLY A 361 35.53 17.92 8.82
C GLY A 361 36.94 17.40 8.51
N MET A 362 37.89 18.33 8.56
CA MET A 362 39.32 18.08 8.48
C MET A 362 40.06 19.15 9.30
N PHE A 363 41.32 18.92 9.63
CA PHE A 363 42.15 19.96 10.22
C PHE A 363 42.43 21.02 9.17
N GLN A 364 42.14 22.28 9.51
CA GLN A 364 42.33 23.41 8.61
C GLN A 364 43.17 24.48 9.29
N THR A 365 43.97 25.19 8.50
CA THR A 365 44.72 26.38 8.92
C THR A 365 44.52 27.48 7.91
N GLU A 366 44.57 28.73 8.35
CA GLU A 366 44.50 29.87 7.44
C GLU A 366 45.86 30.06 6.77
N ASN A 367 45.88 30.07 5.44
CA ASN A 367 47.08 30.37 4.70
C ASN A 367 47.42 31.86 4.89
N PRO A 368 48.59 32.20 5.47
CA PRO A 368 48.92 33.58 5.85
C PRO A 368 49.09 34.52 4.65
N ARG A 369 49.25 33.99 3.43
CA ARG A 369 49.38 34.80 2.20
C ARG A 369 48.05 35.03 1.51
N THR A 370 47.13 34.09 1.58
CA THR A 370 45.88 34.11 0.79
C THR A 370 44.64 34.34 1.65
N GLY A 371 44.74 34.19 2.97
CA GLY A 371 43.61 34.23 3.92
C GLY A 371 42.63 33.06 3.72
N ARG A 372 42.97 32.06 2.91
CA ARG A 372 42.10 30.91 2.65
C ARG A 372 42.37 29.80 3.64
N LEU A 373 41.30 29.13 4.08
CA LEU A 373 41.42 27.91 4.86
C LEU A 373 41.95 26.78 3.96
N GLU A 374 43.12 26.25 4.30
CA GLU A 374 43.76 25.13 3.63
C GLU A 374 43.81 23.92 4.56
N VAL A 375 43.82 22.73 3.95
CA VAL A 375 43.92 21.47 4.71
C VAL A 375 45.29 21.40 5.35
N MET A 376 45.33 21.25 6.67
CA MET A 376 46.55 21.13 7.43
C MET A 376 46.93 19.66 7.57
N ASP A 377 48.03 19.26 6.95
CA ASP A 377 48.62 17.95 7.20
C ASP A 377 49.35 17.96 8.55
N ILE A 378 48.68 17.40 9.54
CA ILE A 378 49.26 17.23 10.87
C ILE A 378 49.96 15.87 11.03
N GLY A 379 50.16 15.07 9.97
CA GLY A 379 50.84 13.77 10.03
C GLY A 379 50.00 12.63 10.62
N LEU A 380 48.67 12.77 10.63
CA LEU A 380 47.75 11.69 11.00
C LEU A 380 47.50 10.76 9.78
N PRO A 381 47.16 9.49 10.01
CA PRO A 381 46.88 8.53 8.93
C PRO A 381 45.53 8.75 8.21
N PHE A 382 44.92 9.92 8.39
CA PHE A 382 43.67 10.33 7.76
C PHE A 382 43.66 11.84 7.57
N THR A 383 42.99 12.29 6.50
CA THR A 383 42.77 13.72 6.24
C THR A 383 41.39 14.16 6.72
N ARG A 384 40.35 13.39 6.37
CA ARG A 384 38.98 13.66 6.84
C ARG A 384 38.73 12.94 8.14
N TRP A 385 38.03 13.60 9.06
CA TRP A 385 37.81 13.03 10.39
C TRP A 385 36.95 11.77 10.37
N VAL A 386 36.00 11.65 9.44
CA VAL A 386 35.19 10.42 9.27
C VAL A 386 36.05 9.19 8.93
N ASP A 387 37.19 9.39 8.26
CA ASP A 387 38.08 8.29 7.88
C ASP A 387 38.93 7.79 9.07
N ALA A 388 38.91 8.50 10.20
CA ALA A 388 39.50 8.04 11.47
C ALA A 388 38.74 6.84 12.07
N LEU A 389 37.43 6.71 11.82
CA LEU A 389 36.59 5.64 12.38
C LEU A 389 37.13 4.23 12.11
N PRO A 390 37.39 3.80 10.87
CA PRO A 390 37.95 2.47 10.61
C PRO A 390 39.38 2.30 11.12
N LEU A 391 40.16 3.37 11.26
CA LEU A 391 41.51 3.33 11.85
C LEU A 391 41.45 3.09 13.36
N CYS A 392 40.55 3.78 14.06
CA CYS A 392 40.24 3.56 15.46
C CYS A 392 39.71 2.15 15.71
N ALA A 393 38.81 1.65 14.85
CA ALA A 393 38.28 0.29 14.94
C ALA A 393 39.41 -0.75 14.83
N ARG A 394 40.35 -0.55 13.90
CA ARG A 394 41.56 -1.39 13.79
C ARG A 394 42.42 -1.32 15.06
N ALA A 395 42.68 -0.13 15.59
CA ALA A 395 43.48 0.04 16.80
C ALA A 395 42.88 -0.69 18.02
N ILE A 396 41.56 -0.65 18.18
CA ILE A 396 40.83 -1.40 19.22
C ILE A 396 41.04 -2.91 19.02
N ARG A 397 40.83 -3.43 17.80
CA ARG A 397 41.00 -4.85 17.50
C ARG A 397 42.45 -5.33 17.73
N THR A 398 43.46 -4.53 17.37
CA THR A 398 44.88 -4.87 17.56
C THR A 398 45.25 -5.05 19.03
N ARG A 399 44.61 -4.33 19.96
CA ARG A 399 44.85 -4.51 21.40
C ARG A 399 44.37 -5.86 21.92
N GLY A 400 43.47 -6.54 21.19
CA GLY A 400 43.05 -7.91 21.46
C GLY A 400 42.11 -8.09 22.66
N ASN A 401 41.53 -7.01 23.20
CA ASN A 401 40.54 -7.11 24.27
C ASN A 401 39.20 -7.60 23.71
N LYS A 402 38.80 -8.82 24.09
CA LYS A 402 37.56 -9.45 23.62
C LYS A 402 36.29 -8.65 23.98
N ASN A 403 36.34 -7.88 25.07
CA ASN A 403 35.19 -7.09 25.53
C ASN A 403 34.99 -5.79 24.72
N GLU A 404 35.92 -5.45 23.83
CA GLU A 404 35.89 -4.20 23.06
C GLU A 404 35.60 -4.42 21.57
N VAL A 405 35.39 -5.68 21.15
CA VAL A 405 35.12 -6.02 19.74
C VAL A 405 33.86 -5.31 19.23
N ASP A 406 32.82 -5.23 20.06
CA ASP A 406 31.58 -4.53 19.70
C ASP A 406 31.79 -3.02 19.55
N LEU A 407 32.73 -2.43 20.29
CA LEU A 407 33.07 -1.01 20.19
C LEU A 407 33.71 -0.72 18.82
N ALA A 408 34.61 -1.59 18.36
CA ALA A 408 35.19 -1.50 17.02
C ALA A 408 34.12 -1.64 15.92
N ASP A 409 33.15 -2.55 16.10
CA ASP A 409 32.05 -2.73 15.15
C ASP A 409 31.11 -1.50 15.10
N ILE A 410 30.86 -0.82 16.23
CA ILE A 410 30.09 0.45 16.25
C ILE A 410 30.75 1.52 15.38
N LEU A 411 32.09 1.64 15.43
CA LEU A 411 32.84 2.61 14.62
C LEU A 411 32.71 2.31 13.12
N ASP A 412 32.87 1.04 12.72
CA ASP A 412 32.73 0.64 11.32
C ASP A 412 31.28 0.84 10.85
N ILE A 413 30.29 0.46 11.65
CA ILE A 413 28.87 0.70 11.36
C ILE A 413 28.61 2.19 11.12
N LYS A 414 29.09 3.07 12.02
CA LYS A 414 28.91 4.52 11.85
C LYS A 414 29.57 5.03 10.58
N TYR A 415 30.78 4.56 10.28
CA TYR A 415 31.48 4.89 9.04
C TYR A 415 30.67 4.49 7.80
N HIS A 416 30.15 3.27 7.76
CA HIS A 416 29.32 2.80 6.64
C HIS A 416 28.01 3.58 6.52
N ILE A 417 27.34 3.92 7.63
CA ILE A 417 26.14 4.78 7.62
C ILE A 417 26.46 6.15 7.03
N MET A 418 27.53 6.81 7.48
CA MET A 418 27.93 8.13 6.96
C MET A 418 28.27 8.10 5.47
N LYS A 419 28.84 7.01 4.98
CA LYS A 419 29.13 6.80 3.55
C LYS A 419 27.92 6.29 2.74
N GLN A 420 26.72 6.26 3.31
CA GLN A 420 25.49 5.74 2.68
C GLN A 420 25.61 4.27 2.22
N ARG A 421 26.48 3.48 2.87
CA ARG A 421 26.68 2.04 2.62
C ARG A 421 25.92 1.23 3.67
N ILE A 422 24.61 1.45 3.72
CA ILE A 422 23.72 0.80 4.69
C ILE A 422 23.82 -0.74 4.67
N PRO A 423 23.87 -1.43 3.50
CA PRO A 423 23.99 -2.89 3.48
C PRO A 423 25.22 -3.42 4.24
N ASP A 424 26.38 -2.76 4.10
CA ASP A 424 27.60 -3.14 4.82
C ASP A 424 27.45 -2.94 6.34
N ALA A 425 26.84 -1.83 6.75
CA ALA A 425 26.56 -1.56 8.18
C ALA A 425 25.63 -2.63 8.78
N VAL A 426 24.61 -3.04 8.03
CA VAL A 426 23.67 -4.10 8.42
C VAL A 426 24.39 -5.45 8.56
N GLU A 427 25.30 -5.78 7.64
CA GLU A 427 26.06 -7.03 7.70
C GLU A 427 26.92 -7.11 8.97
N ILE A 428 27.64 -6.03 9.30
CA ILE A 428 28.44 -5.93 10.53
C ILE A 428 27.53 -6.06 11.75
N ALA A 429 26.42 -5.34 11.78
CA ALA A 429 25.45 -5.39 12.88
C ALA A 429 24.89 -6.81 13.12
N ARG A 430 24.52 -7.54 12.05
CA ARG A 430 24.05 -8.93 12.16
C ARG A 430 25.11 -9.86 12.75
N LYS A 431 26.35 -9.76 12.27
CA LYS A 431 27.49 -10.52 12.82
C LYS A 431 27.75 -10.17 14.28
N GLY A 432 27.63 -8.90 14.64
CA GLY A 432 27.74 -8.42 16.02
C GLY A 432 26.66 -9.01 16.92
N LEU A 433 25.39 -9.03 16.48
CA LEU A 433 24.27 -9.57 17.24
C LEU A 433 24.35 -11.08 17.49
N GLN A 434 25.01 -11.84 16.63
CA GLN A 434 25.30 -13.26 16.89
C GLN A 434 26.20 -13.46 18.12
N ARG A 435 27.07 -12.49 18.40
CA ARG A 435 27.97 -12.51 19.56
C ARG A 435 27.36 -11.83 20.78
N ASN A 436 26.70 -10.69 20.57
CA ASN A 436 26.07 -9.89 21.61
C ASN A 436 24.64 -9.47 21.21
N PRO A 437 23.62 -10.28 21.53
CA PRO A 437 22.22 -9.95 21.27
C PRO A 437 21.70 -8.74 22.05
N GLY A 438 22.45 -8.24 23.03
CA GLY A 438 22.09 -7.08 23.87
C GLY A 438 22.57 -5.72 23.31
N ALA A 439 23.27 -5.71 22.18
CA ALA A 439 23.82 -4.49 21.58
C ALA A 439 22.75 -3.67 20.84
N GLY A 440 22.04 -2.79 21.56
CA GLY A 440 20.95 -1.95 21.02
C GLY A 440 21.31 -1.18 19.74
N TYR A 441 22.54 -0.68 19.62
CA TYR A 441 23.00 0.08 18.43
C TYR A 441 23.06 -0.77 17.15
N PHE A 442 23.32 -2.08 17.28
CA PHE A 442 23.33 -2.98 16.12
C PHE A 442 21.92 -3.15 15.55
N TYR A 443 20.92 -3.28 16.41
CA TYR A 443 19.53 -3.26 15.96
C TYR A 443 19.19 -1.95 15.24
N TYR A 444 19.65 -0.81 15.77
CA TYR A 444 19.42 0.49 15.13
C TYR A 444 19.98 0.53 13.70
N ALA A 445 21.21 0.05 13.49
CA ALA A 445 21.79 -0.04 12.15
C ALA A 445 20.93 -0.89 11.19
N ILE A 446 20.36 -2.01 11.67
CA ILE A 446 19.46 -2.87 10.88
C ILE A 446 18.17 -2.13 10.49
N THR A 447 17.63 -1.29 11.38
CA THR A 447 16.43 -0.49 11.06
C THR A 447 16.63 0.48 9.91
N LEU A 448 17.86 0.85 9.56
CA LEU A 448 18.14 1.76 8.44
C LEU A 448 18.02 1.08 7.07
N SER A 449 17.89 -0.25 7.03
CA SER A 449 17.68 -0.99 5.78
C SER A 449 16.34 -0.63 5.12
N ALA A 450 16.24 -0.90 3.81
CA ALA A 450 15.02 -0.69 3.05
C ALA A 450 13.91 -1.73 3.35
N ASN A 451 14.23 -2.80 4.09
CA ASN A 451 13.28 -3.86 4.42
C ASN A 451 12.50 -3.49 5.69
N ASN A 452 11.24 -3.07 5.53
CA ASN A 452 10.39 -2.69 6.66
C ASN A 452 10.14 -3.82 7.66
N THR A 453 10.00 -5.06 7.18
CA THR A 453 9.77 -6.24 8.03
C THR A 453 10.98 -6.50 8.94
N GLU A 454 12.18 -6.52 8.35
CA GLU A 454 13.40 -6.69 9.14
C GLU A 454 13.64 -5.49 10.07
N GLY A 455 13.39 -4.27 9.57
CA GLY A 455 13.52 -3.04 10.34
C GLY A 455 12.61 -3.02 11.57
N LEU A 456 11.33 -3.40 11.44
CA LEU A 456 10.40 -3.45 12.56
C LEU A 456 10.85 -4.48 13.61
N ARG A 457 11.22 -5.69 13.18
CA ARG A 457 11.73 -6.74 14.08
C ARG A 457 12.96 -6.27 14.85
N ALA A 458 13.91 -5.66 14.14
CA ALA A 458 15.11 -5.10 14.76
C ALA A 458 14.76 -4.00 15.76
N ALA A 459 13.86 -3.07 15.40
CA ALA A 459 13.42 -2.00 16.27
C ALA A 459 12.83 -2.54 17.60
N LYS A 460 11.86 -3.47 17.49
CA LYS A 460 11.20 -4.08 18.66
C LYS A 460 12.15 -4.93 19.51
N LYS A 461 13.06 -5.68 18.90
CA LYS A 461 14.07 -6.46 19.66
C LYS A 461 15.08 -5.55 20.35
N GLY A 462 15.55 -4.49 19.69
CA GLY A 462 16.48 -3.54 20.27
C GLY A 462 15.89 -2.76 21.44
N LEU A 463 14.59 -2.43 21.41
CA LEU A 463 13.90 -1.79 22.53
C LEU A 463 13.84 -2.68 23.79
N LYS A 464 14.00 -4.00 23.66
CA LYS A 464 14.07 -4.95 24.77
C LYS A 464 15.49 -5.09 25.36
N CYS A 465 16.51 -4.44 24.79
CA CYS A 465 17.87 -4.49 25.33
C CYS A 465 17.96 -3.81 26.70
N LYS A 466 18.55 -4.50 27.70
CA LYS A 466 18.66 -4.01 29.09
C LYS A 466 19.50 -2.75 29.24
N HIS A 467 20.56 -2.63 28.44
CA HIS A 467 21.52 -1.53 28.50
C HIS A 467 21.48 -0.74 27.19
N ILE A 468 20.45 0.09 27.05
CA ILE A 468 20.25 0.94 25.89
C ILE A 468 20.38 2.41 26.29
N THR A 469 21.13 3.19 25.51
CA THR A 469 21.22 4.63 25.75
C THR A 469 19.91 5.33 25.36
N PRO A 470 19.55 6.47 25.97
CA PRO A 470 18.36 7.22 25.60
C PRO A 470 18.31 7.54 24.10
N PHE A 471 19.45 7.93 23.52
CA PHE A 471 19.58 8.17 22.08
C PHE A 471 19.14 6.95 21.26
N VAL A 472 19.73 5.78 21.49
CA VAL A 472 19.41 4.57 20.71
C VAL A 472 17.96 4.14 20.95
N ARG A 473 17.44 4.25 22.17
CA ARG A 473 16.03 3.95 22.49
C ARG A 473 15.08 4.77 21.64
N PHE A 474 15.25 6.09 21.60
CA PHE A 474 14.37 6.96 20.82
C PHE A 474 14.54 6.77 19.31
N GLN A 475 15.76 6.48 18.83
CA GLN A 475 15.94 6.12 17.42
C GLN A 475 15.20 4.83 17.03
N LEU A 476 15.30 3.78 17.85
CA LEU A 476 14.57 2.54 17.59
C LEU A 476 13.05 2.74 17.66
N MET A 477 12.57 3.52 18.64
CA MET A 477 11.14 3.78 18.81
C MET A 477 10.57 4.55 17.62
N GLN A 478 11.23 5.60 17.13
CA GLN A 478 10.76 6.33 15.94
C GLN A 478 10.72 5.41 14.70
N ARG A 479 11.72 4.53 14.54
CA ARG A 479 11.75 3.55 13.45
C ARG A 479 10.66 2.48 13.60
N ALA A 480 10.35 2.05 14.82
CA ALA A 480 9.26 1.13 15.09
C ALA A 480 7.91 1.74 14.66
N VAL A 481 7.64 3.00 15.03
CA VAL A 481 6.45 3.76 14.58
C VAL A 481 6.36 3.79 13.06
N GLU A 482 7.45 4.17 12.39
CA GLU A 482 7.48 4.33 10.93
C GLU A 482 7.27 2.99 10.21
N HIS A 483 8.00 1.93 10.61
CA HIS A 483 7.87 0.62 9.97
C HIS A 483 6.50 -0.01 10.23
N ALA A 484 6.03 -0.03 11.48
CA ALA A 484 4.74 -0.62 11.83
C ALA A 484 3.56 0.17 11.23
N GLY A 485 3.62 1.51 11.24
CA GLY A 485 2.61 2.36 10.60
C GLY A 485 2.50 2.10 9.10
N ASN A 486 3.62 2.05 8.39
CA ASN A 486 3.65 1.73 6.96
C ASN A 486 3.16 0.30 6.67
N MET A 487 3.64 -0.68 7.43
CA MET A 487 3.26 -2.09 7.24
C MET A 487 1.77 -2.31 7.52
N GLY A 488 1.22 -1.75 8.59
CA GLY A 488 -0.19 -1.88 8.93
C GLY A 488 -1.10 -1.31 7.82
N ILE A 489 -0.77 -0.12 7.31
CA ILE A 489 -1.49 0.50 6.18
C ILE A 489 -1.40 -0.38 4.93
N GLN A 490 -0.18 -0.81 4.57
CA GLN A 490 0.03 -1.62 3.37
C GLN A 490 -0.71 -2.95 3.46
N ILE A 491 -0.58 -3.67 4.57
CA ILE A 491 -1.20 -4.98 4.75
C ILE A 491 -2.72 -4.87 4.68
N LEU A 492 -3.34 -3.86 5.30
CA LEU A 492 -4.80 -3.69 5.23
C LEU A 492 -5.29 -3.28 3.84
N GLN A 493 -4.47 -2.58 3.05
CA GLN A 493 -4.77 -2.31 1.63
C GLN A 493 -4.66 -3.58 0.77
N GLU A 494 -3.75 -4.48 1.12
CA GLU A 494 -3.44 -5.69 0.33
C GLU A 494 -4.26 -6.93 0.72
N ALA A 495 -4.66 -7.03 1.99
CA ALA A 495 -5.38 -8.14 2.59
C ALA A 495 -6.73 -7.65 3.13
N PRO A 496 -7.67 -7.32 2.24
CA PRO A 496 -8.85 -6.56 2.65
C PRO A 496 -9.94 -7.45 3.30
N VAL A 497 -9.77 -8.78 3.31
CA VAL A 497 -10.76 -9.69 3.90
C VAL A 497 -10.59 -9.75 5.42
N ALA A 498 -11.59 -9.23 6.15
CA ALA A 498 -11.61 -9.24 7.61
C ALA A 498 -11.56 -10.67 8.19
N GLY A 499 -10.95 -10.81 9.36
CA GLY A 499 -10.84 -12.08 10.09
C GLY A 499 -9.80 -13.07 9.54
N LYS A 500 -8.98 -12.66 8.56
CA LYS A 500 -7.78 -13.41 8.15
C LYS A 500 -6.58 -12.98 8.99
N ALA A 501 -5.62 -13.88 9.21
CA ALA A 501 -4.40 -13.60 9.97
C ALA A 501 -3.70 -12.30 9.52
N ARG A 502 -3.48 -12.11 8.21
CA ARG A 502 -2.88 -10.87 7.68
C ARG A 502 -3.69 -9.61 7.99
N TRP A 503 -5.02 -9.70 8.02
CA TRP A 503 -5.83 -8.54 8.39
C TRP A 503 -5.65 -8.18 9.87
N GLU A 504 -5.59 -9.19 10.74
CA GLU A 504 -5.36 -9.01 12.19
C GLU A 504 -3.94 -8.49 12.45
N GLU A 505 -2.92 -9.02 11.77
CA GLU A 505 -1.53 -8.51 11.78
C GLU A 505 -1.47 -7.03 11.40
N GLY A 506 -2.19 -6.63 10.35
CA GLY A 506 -2.26 -5.24 9.91
C GLY A 506 -2.77 -4.32 11.01
N ILE A 507 -3.81 -4.73 11.75
CA ILE A 507 -4.34 -3.98 12.89
C ILE A 507 -3.32 -3.96 14.04
N ALA A 508 -2.72 -5.11 14.36
CA ALA A 508 -1.71 -5.22 15.43
C ALA A 508 -0.54 -4.26 15.19
N PHE A 509 -0.06 -4.12 13.95
CA PHE A 509 0.99 -3.16 13.62
C PHE A 509 0.55 -1.70 13.81
N LEU A 510 -0.67 -1.33 13.42
CA LEU A 510 -1.16 0.05 13.64
C LEU A 510 -1.29 0.39 15.13
N MET A 511 -1.81 -0.56 15.92
CA MET A 511 -1.91 -0.39 17.37
C MET A 511 -0.52 -0.26 18.01
N SER A 512 0.41 -1.13 17.64
CA SER A 512 1.80 -1.05 18.10
C SER A 512 2.48 0.28 17.73
N ALA A 513 2.21 0.79 16.52
CA ALA A 513 2.75 2.05 16.05
C ALA A 513 2.19 3.25 16.83
N VAL A 514 0.89 3.27 17.15
CA VAL A 514 0.28 4.38 17.90
C VAL A 514 0.75 4.40 19.37
N GLU A 515 0.96 3.23 19.97
CA GLU A 515 1.49 3.09 21.34
C GLU A 515 2.94 3.55 21.45
N ASP A 516 3.80 3.12 20.52
CA ASP A 516 5.18 3.59 20.44
C ASP A 516 5.23 5.11 20.19
N ALA A 517 4.36 5.62 19.31
CA ALA A 517 4.33 7.05 19.00
C ALA A 517 3.87 7.88 20.20
N LYS A 518 2.87 7.41 20.95
CA LYS A 518 2.43 8.04 22.20
C LYS A 518 3.57 8.07 23.22
N THR A 519 4.21 6.92 23.45
CA THR A 519 5.34 6.80 24.39
C THR A 519 6.49 7.73 24.00
N PHE A 520 6.83 7.79 22.71
CA PHE A 520 7.85 8.70 22.20
C PHE A 520 7.51 10.17 22.49
N VAL A 521 6.28 10.60 22.18
CA VAL A 521 5.84 11.99 22.40
C VAL A 521 5.86 12.37 23.88
N GLU A 522 5.61 11.41 24.77
CA GLU A 522 5.59 11.62 26.22
C GLU A 522 7.00 11.61 26.85
N GLU A 523 7.92 10.78 26.35
CA GLU A 523 9.22 10.54 26.98
C GLU A 523 10.42 11.20 26.28
N ALA A 524 10.36 11.41 24.96
CA ALA A 524 11.48 11.93 24.19
C ALA A 524 11.75 13.41 24.52
N PRO A 525 12.98 13.91 24.28
CA PRO A 525 13.27 15.33 24.41
C PRO A 525 12.30 16.20 23.60
N PRO A 526 11.84 17.33 24.14
CA PRO A 526 10.87 18.19 23.44
C PRO A 526 11.44 18.80 22.15
N ASP A 527 12.77 18.90 22.05
CA ASP A 527 13.52 19.37 20.89
C ASP A 527 14.07 18.22 20.02
N ASN A 528 13.61 16.98 20.25
CA ASN A 528 14.07 15.84 19.46
C ASN A 528 13.72 16.03 17.98
N ARG A 529 14.71 15.83 17.11
CA ARG A 529 14.56 16.08 15.65
C ARG A 529 13.46 15.24 14.98
N HIS A 530 13.07 14.10 15.55
CA HIS A 530 12.02 13.24 15.01
C HIS A 530 10.64 13.51 15.61
N MET A 531 10.52 14.41 16.59
CA MET A 531 9.28 14.72 17.27
C MET A 531 8.16 15.09 16.28
N ASN A 532 8.47 15.91 15.27
CA ASN A 532 7.51 16.25 14.20
C ASN A 532 7.01 15.02 13.44
N ALA A 533 7.92 14.17 12.95
CA ALA A 533 7.56 12.98 12.18
C ALA A 533 6.71 12.01 13.01
N VAL A 534 7.08 11.79 14.27
CA VAL A 534 6.33 10.92 15.19
C VAL A 534 4.95 11.51 15.52
N LEU A 535 4.85 12.82 15.72
CA LEU A 535 3.56 13.49 15.94
C LEU A 535 2.64 13.38 14.71
N TYR A 536 3.18 13.47 13.49
CA TYR A 536 2.38 13.26 12.29
C TYR A 536 1.81 11.84 12.24
N TRP A 537 2.64 10.82 12.52
CA TRP A 537 2.18 9.44 12.65
C TRP A 537 1.14 9.29 13.75
N TYR A 538 1.43 9.79 14.96
CA TYR A 538 0.52 9.68 16.10
C TYR A 538 -0.87 10.25 15.77
N ILE A 539 -0.93 11.44 15.19
CA ILE A 539 -2.19 12.10 14.79
C ILE A 539 -2.92 11.26 13.73
N LEU A 540 -2.24 10.89 12.64
CA LEU A 540 -2.86 10.16 11.52
C LEU A 540 -3.32 8.76 11.93
N LEU A 541 -2.52 8.04 12.72
CA LEU A 541 -2.86 6.71 13.22
C LEU A 541 -4.01 6.79 14.22
N THR A 542 -4.02 7.76 15.13
CA THR A 542 -5.16 7.95 16.04
C THR A 542 -6.45 8.20 15.27
N ILE A 543 -6.40 9.01 14.20
CA ILE A 543 -7.56 9.23 13.32
C ILE A 543 -7.95 7.95 12.58
N ALA A 544 -7.00 7.18 12.07
CA ALA A 544 -7.29 5.95 11.34
C ALA A 544 -7.73 4.79 12.25
N ILE A 545 -7.41 4.81 13.54
CA ILE A 545 -7.80 3.78 14.52
C ILE A 545 -9.16 4.13 15.12
N ASN A 546 -9.31 5.36 15.63
CA ASN A 546 -10.49 5.81 16.39
C ASN A 546 -11.48 6.63 15.55
N GLY A 547 -11.28 6.74 14.23
CA GLY A 547 -12.00 7.68 13.37
C GLY A 547 -13.53 7.74 13.52
N PRO A 548 -14.25 6.61 13.62
CA PRO A 548 -15.69 6.60 13.87
C PRO A 548 -16.08 7.29 15.19
N ASP A 549 -15.24 7.13 16.23
CA ASP A 549 -15.50 7.56 17.61
C ASP A 549 -14.96 8.97 17.90
N LEU A 550 -14.07 9.50 17.05
CA LEU A 550 -13.52 10.85 17.20
C LEU A 550 -14.58 11.93 16.93
N SER A 551 -14.43 13.05 17.63
CA SER A 551 -15.24 14.25 17.38
C SER A 551 -14.87 14.88 16.03
N THR A 552 -15.84 15.52 15.37
CA THR A 552 -15.64 16.14 14.04
C THR A 552 -14.71 17.36 14.08
N ASP A 553 -14.47 17.92 15.26
CA ASP A 553 -13.52 19.01 15.53
C ASP A 553 -12.14 18.52 16.01
N LEU A 554 -11.93 17.19 16.11
CA LEU A 554 -10.69 16.56 16.57
C LEU A 554 -10.23 17.04 17.96
N ARG A 555 -11.15 17.41 18.87
CA ARG A 555 -10.79 17.89 20.22
C ARG A 555 -9.92 16.91 21.02
N GLU A 556 -10.07 15.61 20.80
CA GLU A 556 -9.27 14.57 21.45
C GLU A 556 -7.76 14.68 21.08
N LEU A 557 -7.46 15.30 19.93
CA LEU A 557 -6.10 15.48 19.42
C LEU A 557 -5.51 16.87 19.72
N GLU A 558 -6.21 17.74 20.44
CA GLU A 558 -5.75 19.10 20.70
C GLU A 558 -4.34 19.14 21.35
N LYS A 559 -4.08 18.23 22.29
CA LYS A 559 -2.75 18.09 22.92
C LYS A 559 -1.66 17.77 21.89
N ALA A 560 -1.93 16.82 20.99
CA ALA A 560 -0.98 16.42 19.95
C ALA A 560 -0.77 17.53 18.91
N LEU A 561 -1.83 18.23 18.52
CA LEU A 561 -1.77 19.36 17.59
C LEU A 561 -0.96 20.54 18.16
N LYS A 562 -1.14 20.86 19.46
CA LYS A 562 -0.29 21.83 20.17
C LYS A 562 1.16 21.35 20.26
N GLY A 563 1.38 20.06 20.55
CA GLY A 563 2.72 19.47 20.56
C GLY A 563 3.43 19.61 19.22
N ARG A 564 2.70 19.41 18.10
CA ARG A 564 3.20 19.60 16.73
C ARG A 564 3.65 21.04 16.49
N GLN A 565 2.84 22.02 16.93
CA GLN A 565 3.21 23.42 16.82
C GLN A 565 4.49 23.75 17.60
N VAL A 566 4.64 23.21 18.81
CA VAL A 566 5.85 23.37 19.62
C VAL A 566 7.07 22.77 18.94
N ALA A 567 6.94 21.56 18.36
CA ALA A 567 8.03 20.93 17.61
C ALA A 567 8.43 21.73 16.36
N ASP A 568 7.47 22.31 15.64
CA ASP A 568 7.73 23.27 14.55
C ASP A 568 8.47 24.52 15.03
N ASP A 569 8.11 25.04 16.21
CA ASP A 569 8.77 26.21 16.80
C ASP A 569 10.22 25.90 17.20
N PHE A 570 10.50 24.69 17.71
CA PHE A 570 11.87 24.23 17.96
C PHE A 570 12.69 24.20 16.66
N CYS A 571 12.15 23.64 15.58
CA CYS A 571 12.85 23.65 14.28
C CYS A 571 13.17 25.09 13.84
N LYS A 572 12.21 26.02 13.91
CA LYS A 572 12.42 27.42 13.54
C LYS A 572 13.45 28.11 14.44
N ALA A 573 13.46 27.79 15.73
CA ALA A 573 14.40 28.36 16.69
C ALA A 573 15.86 28.03 16.35
N ILE A 574 16.11 26.90 15.67
CA ILE A 574 17.42 26.47 15.17
C ILE A 574 17.64 26.72 13.66
N ASP A 575 16.87 27.65 13.07
CA ASP A 575 16.93 28.03 11.64
C ASP A 575 16.66 26.85 10.67
N ILE A 576 15.84 25.90 11.10
CA ILE A 576 15.35 24.80 10.27
C ILE A 576 13.89 25.04 9.92
N ARG A 577 13.61 25.12 8.62
CA ARG A 577 12.24 24.96 8.12
C ARG A 577 11.89 23.48 8.24
N PRO A 578 10.80 23.10 8.95
CA PRO A 578 10.38 21.71 8.93
C PRO A 578 10.06 21.32 7.48
N PRO A 579 10.52 20.15 6.99
CA PRO A 579 10.37 19.77 5.59
C PRO A 579 8.91 19.46 5.25
N ASN A 580 8.53 19.67 4.00
CA ASN A 580 7.23 19.28 3.44
C ASN A 580 7.23 17.78 3.09
N THR A 581 7.38 16.91 4.08
CA THR A 581 7.34 15.46 3.84
C THR A 581 5.94 14.98 3.47
N ASN A 582 5.83 13.80 2.85
CA ASN A 582 4.55 13.17 2.54
C ASN A 582 3.62 13.09 3.76
N LEU A 583 4.19 12.66 4.88
CA LEU A 583 3.45 12.45 6.11
C LEU A 583 2.96 13.77 6.71
N ARG A 584 3.79 14.82 6.67
CA ARG A 584 3.39 16.17 7.12
C ARG A 584 2.23 16.68 6.29
N LEU A 585 2.39 16.69 4.96
CA LEU A 585 1.37 17.24 4.06
C LEU A 585 0.06 16.45 4.18
N ALA A 586 0.14 15.13 4.33
CA ALA A 586 -1.03 14.29 4.61
C ALA A 586 -1.70 14.66 5.94
N GLN A 587 -0.93 14.84 7.02
CA GLN A 587 -1.45 15.25 8.32
C GLN A 587 -2.13 16.62 8.25
N GLU A 588 -1.52 17.60 7.57
CA GLU A 588 -2.09 18.92 7.38
C GLU A 588 -3.38 18.87 6.56
N THR A 589 -3.41 18.08 5.48
CA THR A 589 -4.60 17.88 4.65
C THR A 589 -5.74 17.24 5.45
N VAL A 590 -5.46 16.18 6.23
CA VAL A 590 -6.46 15.51 7.06
C VAL A 590 -7.04 16.49 8.08
N VAL A 591 -6.20 17.13 8.89
CA VAL A 591 -6.68 18.01 9.97
C VAL A 591 -7.45 19.20 9.40
N LYS A 592 -6.96 19.81 8.33
CA LYS A 592 -7.63 20.95 7.68
C LYS A 592 -9.01 20.60 7.14
N LEU A 593 -9.17 19.40 6.58
CA LEU A 593 -10.39 19.00 5.88
C LEU A 593 -11.35 18.18 6.75
N TYR A 594 -10.93 17.70 7.93
CA TYR A 594 -11.65 16.68 8.70
C TYR A 594 -13.11 17.06 9.00
N THR A 595 -13.36 18.25 9.54
CA THR A 595 -14.71 18.70 9.89
C THR A 595 -15.60 18.79 8.65
N ALA A 596 -15.15 19.47 7.59
CA ALA A 596 -15.90 19.62 6.36
C ALA A 596 -16.16 18.28 5.66
N ALA A 597 -15.19 17.37 5.72
CA ALA A 597 -15.29 16.02 5.20
C ALA A 597 -16.34 15.19 5.96
N ALA A 598 -16.31 15.23 7.30
CA ALA A 598 -17.29 14.53 8.13
C ALA A 598 -18.71 15.03 7.89
N THR A 599 -18.90 16.36 7.77
CA THR A 599 -20.21 16.96 7.47
C THR A 599 -20.71 16.59 6.08
N GLU A 600 -19.86 16.64 5.06
CA GLU A 600 -20.30 16.40 3.68
C GLU A 600 -20.47 14.91 3.35
N PHE A 601 -19.58 14.05 3.85
CA PHE A 601 -19.48 12.66 3.41
C PHE A 601 -19.64 11.62 4.52
N GLY A 602 -19.75 12.01 5.79
CA GLY A 602 -19.79 11.07 6.92
C GLY A 602 -20.87 9.99 6.78
N ASN A 603 -22.11 10.39 6.47
CA ASN A 603 -23.24 9.46 6.30
C ASN A 603 -23.04 8.52 5.10
N ILE A 604 -22.42 9.00 4.02
CA ILE A 604 -22.14 8.22 2.81
C ILE A 604 -21.15 7.10 3.12
N ILE A 605 -20.09 7.43 3.89
CA ILE A 605 -19.06 6.47 4.28
C ILE A 605 -19.63 5.40 5.23
N VAL A 606 -20.52 5.79 6.15
CA VAL A 606 -21.23 4.81 7.01
C VAL A 606 -22.13 3.90 6.17
N LYS A 607 -22.85 4.43 5.19
CA LYS A 607 -23.69 3.65 4.27
C LYS A 607 -22.88 2.64 3.42
N ALA A 608 -21.62 2.96 3.12
CA ALA A 608 -20.76 2.12 2.29
C ALA A 608 -20.23 0.88 3.01
N ALA A 609 -20.17 0.93 4.35
CA ALA A 609 -19.68 -0.17 5.16
C ALA A 609 -20.59 -1.40 5.03
N SER A 610 -19.97 -2.57 4.93
CA SER A 610 -20.67 -3.85 4.93
C SER A 610 -21.43 -4.07 6.23
N GLU A 611 -22.64 -4.63 6.13
CA GLU A 611 -23.41 -5.10 7.28
C GLU A 611 -22.78 -6.33 7.97
N GLU A 612 -21.79 -6.98 7.34
CA GLU A 612 -21.03 -8.05 7.98
C GLU A 612 -20.35 -7.48 9.22
N GLN A 613 -20.91 -7.81 10.39
CA GLN A 613 -20.41 -7.37 11.69
C GLN A 613 -18.93 -7.72 11.81
N ILE A 614 -18.08 -6.70 11.70
CA ILE A 614 -16.67 -6.82 12.06
C ILE A 614 -16.66 -7.09 13.56
N LYS A 615 -16.32 -8.32 13.94
CA LYS A 615 -16.10 -8.65 15.35
C LYS A 615 -14.99 -7.73 15.87
N PRO A 616 -15.19 -7.05 17.02
CA PRO A 616 -14.11 -6.30 17.63
C PRO A 616 -12.93 -7.26 17.88
N VAL A 617 -11.74 -6.86 17.44
CA VAL A 617 -10.52 -7.60 17.75
C VAL A 617 -10.11 -7.24 19.19
N SER A 618 -9.88 -8.23 20.04
CA SER A 618 -9.48 -7.97 21.42
C SER A 618 -8.02 -7.49 21.47
N PRO A 619 -7.68 -6.50 22.32
CA PRO A 619 -6.31 -6.01 22.49
C PRO A 619 -5.31 -7.13 22.82
N GLU A 620 -5.70 -8.07 23.69
CA GLU A 620 -4.85 -9.19 24.12
C GLU A 620 -4.45 -10.07 22.93
N LYS A 621 -5.38 -10.30 22.00
CA LYS A 621 -5.11 -11.09 20.80
C LYS A 621 -4.12 -10.35 19.88
N LEU A 622 -4.25 -9.03 19.75
CA LEU A 622 -3.34 -8.24 18.91
C LEU A 622 -1.91 -8.24 19.46
N GLU A 623 -1.76 -8.21 20.79
CA GLU A 623 -0.47 -8.35 21.46
C GLU A 623 0.12 -9.75 21.22
N ASP A 624 -0.69 -10.79 21.34
CA ASP A 624 -0.28 -12.19 21.07
C ASP A 624 0.11 -12.40 19.61
N ASP A 625 -0.66 -11.88 18.65
CA ASP A 625 -0.40 -11.97 17.22
C ASP A 625 0.92 -11.24 16.87
N LEU A 626 1.14 -10.06 17.46
CA LEU A 626 2.39 -9.31 17.29
C LEU A 626 3.58 -10.07 17.89
N ALA A 627 3.42 -10.66 19.08
CA ALA A 627 4.46 -11.45 19.73
C ALA A 627 4.83 -12.69 18.89
N ALA A 628 3.82 -13.43 18.43
CA ALA A 628 4.00 -14.59 17.55
C ALA A 628 4.74 -14.20 16.25
N TRP A 629 4.36 -13.07 15.64
CA TRP A 629 5.02 -12.56 14.44
C TRP A 629 6.49 -12.15 14.65
N LEU A 630 6.82 -11.64 15.85
CA LEU A 630 8.19 -11.28 16.23
C LEU A 630 9.08 -12.51 16.52
N ASP A 631 8.46 -13.61 16.97
CA ASP A 631 9.11 -14.87 17.34
C ASP A 631 9.30 -15.81 16.14
N ASP A 632 8.53 -15.66 15.06
CA ASP A 632 8.74 -16.41 13.82
C ASP A 632 10.03 -15.95 13.10
N ILE A 633 11.13 -16.67 13.39
CA ILE A 633 12.51 -16.39 12.94
C ILE A 633 12.81 -16.99 11.56
N ASN A 634 11.91 -17.74 10.94
CA ASN A 634 12.17 -18.29 9.61
C ASN A 634 12.00 -17.21 8.53
N ILE A 635 13.12 -16.59 8.13
CA ILE A 635 13.26 -15.64 7.00
C ILE A 635 13.09 -16.36 5.63
N HIS A 636 12.60 -17.61 5.62
CA HIS A 636 12.24 -18.27 4.38
C HIS A 636 10.81 -17.87 4.01
N ASP A 637 10.77 -17.05 2.97
CA ASP A 637 9.68 -16.29 2.34
C ASP A 637 8.56 -17.18 1.78
N ASP A 638 7.98 -18.06 2.60
CA ASP A 638 6.79 -18.85 2.26
C ASP A 638 5.53 -18.02 2.52
N HIS A 639 5.37 -16.92 1.76
CA HIS A 639 4.17 -16.10 1.86
C HIS A 639 3.14 -16.52 0.81
N GLU A 640 2.09 -17.17 1.32
CA GLU A 640 0.85 -17.46 0.62
C GLU A 640 0.22 -16.17 0.07
N HIS A 641 0.27 -16.00 -1.26
CA HIS A 641 -0.59 -15.04 -1.95
C HIS A 641 -1.93 -15.72 -2.24
N GLU A 642 -2.90 -15.59 -1.31
CA GLU A 642 -4.29 -15.89 -1.65
C GLU A 642 -4.84 -14.81 -2.60
N PRO A 643 -5.59 -15.19 -3.66
CA PRO A 643 -6.13 -14.23 -4.61
C PRO A 643 -7.12 -13.27 -3.96
N ARG A 644 -6.87 -11.97 -4.14
CA ARG A 644 -7.71 -10.85 -3.73
C ARG A 644 -9.08 -10.88 -4.42
N GLY A 645 -10.13 -10.56 -3.66
CA GLY A 645 -11.47 -10.34 -4.19
C GLY A 645 -12.48 -9.98 -3.10
N LEU A 646 -12.40 -8.76 -2.56
CA LEU A 646 -13.56 -8.12 -1.93
C LEU A 646 -14.39 -7.48 -3.04
N ASN A 647 -15.25 -8.25 -3.68
CA ASN A 647 -16.36 -7.67 -4.42
C ASN A 647 -17.58 -8.54 -4.17
N PRO A 648 -18.72 -7.94 -3.77
CA PRO A 648 -20.01 -8.63 -3.80
C PRO A 648 -20.14 -9.30 -5.17
N ARG A 649 -20.44 -10.61 -5.16
CA ARG A 649 -20.57 -11.40 -6.38
C ARG A 649 -21.69 -10.81 -7.22
N VAL A 650 -21.34 -9.96 -8.19
CA VAL A 650 -22.23 -9.70 -9.32
C VAL A 650 -22.48 -11.06 -9.95
N ASN A 651 -23.75 -11.48 -9.93
CA ASN A 651 -24.22 -12.82 -10.28
C ASN A 651 -24.09 -13.09 -11.79
N THR A 652 -22.87 -13.00 -12.32
CA THR A 652 -22.52 -13.40 -13.67
C THR A 652 -21.64 -14.63 -13.56
N ASN A 653 -22.30 -15.79 -13.48
CA ASN A 653 -21.74 -17.15 -13.45
C ASN A 653 -20.80 -17.43 -12.26
N SER A 654 -21.33 -18.08 -11.22
CA SER A 654 -20.59 -18.59 -10.05
C SER A 654 -19.67 -19.79 -10.36
N VAL A 655 -19.03 -19.81 -11.53
CA VAL A 655 -18.17 -20.93 -11.93
C VAL A 655 -16.90 -20.91 -11.08
N ALA A 656 -16.69 -21.96 -10.30
CA ALA A 656 -15.41 -22.17 -9.60
C ALA A 656 -14.32 -22.49 -10.63
N LEU A 657 -13.62 -21.46 -11.09
CA LEU A 657 -12.44 -21.57 -11.94
C LEU A 657 -11.17 -21.63 -11.10
N TYR A 658 -10.14 -22.26 -11.64
CA TYR A 658 -8.82 -22.14 -11.04
C TYR A 658 -8.36 -20.70 -11.14
N ARG A 659 -7.63 -20.22 -10.13
CA ARG A 659 -7.02 -18.89 -10.14
C ARG A 659 -5.51 -19.01 -10.08
N CYS A 660 -4.82 -18.09 -10.75
CA CYS A 660 -3.39 -17.94 -10.58
C CYS A 660 -3.11 -17.46 -9.15
N SER A 661 -2.22 -18.13 -8.41
CA SER A 661 -1.86 -17.71 -7.05
C SER A 661 -1.19 -16.33 -7.01
N PHE A 662 -0.53 -15.92 -8.09
CA PHE A 662 0.14 -14.62 -8.13
C PHE A 662 -0.80 -13.47 -8.55
N CYS A 663 -1.47 -13.59 -9.70
CA CYS A 663 -2.27 -12.48 -10.26
C CYS A 663 -3.78 -12.65 -10.12
N GLY A 664 -4.26 -13.75 -9.54
CA GLY A 664 -5.68 -14.02 -9.31
C GLY A 664 -6.55 -14.27 -10.55
N ASN A 665 -5.97 -14.17 -11.76
CA ASN A 665 -6.68 -14.38 -13.01
C ASN A 665 -7.31 -15.77 -13.05
N PRO A 666 -8.62 -15.90 -13.34
CA PRO A 666 -9.29 -17.19 -13.46
C PRO A 666 -9.04 -17.86 -14.82
N SER A 667 -8.93 -19.20 -14.83
CA SER A 667 -8.94 -19.99 -16.06
C SER A 667 -9.51 -21.40 -15.87
N ALA A 668 -10.21 -21.90 -16.89
CA ALA A 668 -10.72 -23.26 -16.96
C ALA A 668 -9.66 -24.29 -17.42
N VAL A 669 -8.67 -23.84 -18.21
CA VAL A 669 -7.71 -24.70 -18.94
C VAL A 669 -6.26 -24.58 -18.46
N LEU A 670 -5.83 -23.44 -17.91
CA LEU A 670 -4.42 -23.27 -17.55
C LEU A 670 -4.03 -24.02 -16.28
N ARG A 671 -2.83 -24.60 -16.34
CA ARG A 671 -2.09 -25.09 -15.17
C ARG A 671 -0.96 -24.14 -14.75
N LYS A 672 -0.52 -23.24 -15.64
CA LYS A 672 0.49 -22.20 -15.41
C LYS A 672 0.04 -20.86 -16.00
N CYS A 673 0.28 -19.76 -15.31
CA CYS A 673 -0.12 -18.42 -15.75
C CYS A 673 0.80 -17.87 -16.83
N SER A 674 0.24 -17.46 -17.98
CA SER A 674 0.99 -16.83 -19.06
C SER A 674 1.51 -15.44 -18.69
N GLY A 675 0.83 -14.74 -17.77
CA GLY A 675 1.23 -13.39 -17.35
C GLY A 675 2.44 -13.35 -16.42
N CYS A 676 2.60 -14.34 -15.52
CA CYS A 676 3.74 -14.38 -14.59
C CYS A 676 4.72 -15.54 -14.86
N ALA A 677 4.39 -16.47 -15.76
CA ALA A 677 5.15 -17.66 -16.20
C ALA A 677 5.54 -18.67 -15.10
N LYS A 678 5.50 -18.28 -13.82
CA LYS A 678 6.03 -19.03 -12.68
C LYS A 678 4.94 -19.70 -11.84
N ALA A 679 3.78 -19.04 -11.68
CA ALA A 679 2.74 -19.50 -10.77
C ALA A 679 1.84 -20.58 -11.38
N ARG A 680 1.47 -21.57 -10.55
CA ARG A 680 0.50 -22.63 -10.88
C ARG A 680 -0.93 -22.20 -10.55
N TYR A 681 -1.88 -22.82 -11.25
CA TYR A 681 -3.31 -22.68 -10.99
C TYR A 681 -3.79 -23.77 -10.04
N VAL A 682 -4.60 -23.40 -9.04
CA VAL A 682 -5.05 -24.24 -7.93
C VAL A 682 -6.57 -24.13 -7.72
N THR A 683 -7.25 -25.21 -7.32
CA THR A 683 -8.66 -25.15 -6.87
C THR A 683 -8.73 -24.61 -5.45
N LEU A 684 -9.83 -23.93 -5.12
CA LEU A 684 -10.14 -23.50 -3.74
C LEU A 684 -10.06 -24.64 -2.71
N THR A 685 -10.31 -25.89 -3.12
CA THR A 685 -10.26 -27.08 -2.26
C THR A 685 -8.94 -27.85 -2.28
N GLN A 686 -8.05 -27.63 -3.25
CA GLN A 686 -6.75 -28.35 -3.30
C GLN A 686 -5.62 -27.56 -2.62
N TYR A 687 -5.89 -26.35 -2.14
CA TYR A 687 -4.90 -25.56 -1.42
C TYR A 687 -4.45 -26.26 -0.12
N SER A 688 -5.34 -27.01 0.55
CA SER A 688 -5.02 -27.77 1.75
C SER A 688 -4.24 -29.07 1.50
N ASP A 689 -4.40 -29.70 0.33
CA ASP A 689 -3.91 -31.08 0.09
C ASP A 689 -2.66 -31.13 -0.82
N PHE A 690 -2.41 -30.10 -1.63
CA PHE A 690 -1.25 -30.05 -2.53
C PHE A 690 0.09 -29.88 -1.76
N GLU A 691 0.03 -29.43 -0.51
CA GLU A 691 1.18 -29.34 0.40
C GLU A 691 1.74 -30.70 0.82
N ILE A 692 0.88 -31.71 0.99
CA ILE A 692 1.32 -33.03 1.48
C ILE A 692 2.07 -33.78 0.37
N LEU A 693 1.66 -33.62 -0.90
CA LEU A 693 2.25 -34.37 -2.02
C LEU A 693 3.54 -33.72 -2.58
N THR A 694 3.69 -32.40 -2.49
CA THR A 694 4.89 -31.70 -2.99
C THR A 694 6.09 -31.92 -2.06
N ARG A 695 5.85 -32.11 -0.76
CA ARG A 695 6.86 -32.47 0.25
C ARG A 695 7.43 -33.89 0.07
N ALA A 696 6.69 -34.81 -0.56
CA ALA A 696 7.15 -36.18 -0.80
C ALA A 696 8.07 -36.34 -2.03
N ILE A 697 8.11 -35.36 -2.95
CA ILE A 697 8.86 -35.44 -4.21
C ILE A 697 10.19 -34.63 -4.15
N GLN A 698 10.42 -33.83 -3.11
CA GLN A 698 11.71 -33.15 -2.88
C GLN A 698 12.61 -33.84 -1.85
N VAL A 699 12.17 -34.99 -1.31
CA VAL A 699 12.96 -35.88 -0.43
C VAL A 699 13.35 -37.19 -1.16
N LEU A 700 13.11 -37.25 -2.47
CA LEU A 700 13.68 -38.22 -3.43
C LEU A 700 14.43 -37.43 -4.51
#